data_AF-A0A6H0KSA1-F1
#
_entry.id   AF-A0A6H0KSA1-F1
#
_cell.length_a   1.000
_cell.length_b   1.000
_cell.length_c   1.000
_cell.angle_alpha   90.00
_cell.angle_beta   90.00
_cell.angle_gamma   90.00
#
_symmetry.space_group_name_H-M   'P 1'
#
loop_
_entity.id
_entity.type
_entity.pdbx_description
1 polymer ?
#
loop_
_entity_poly.entity_id
_entity_poly.type
_entity_poly.pdbx_seq_one_letter_code
_entity_poly.pdbx_strand_id
1 'polypeptide(L)'
;MDIKKHNFIFVIVLFLLGTTSVLMGGCQKDYDGQLEIIRNQIKSGEISLDNLNSKVILIDEQIAALQKALEDAETTEEHKKDIQAVLKKLDDVKTELEGKIAGLEKKIADNNEELIGIKETIESLEQQFNEKLLAISIEIQGIDVRLDALDGRVNALEGQVKALEEIRETIQDEIDDLRDKIAKAPSQEQIGKLEKAVGDLTKLQEELGNSITTLTKQVGDIATDVKRHEEAISDAARDIIDINNRITEVMAEHATEFKNLWDAINGIKEQYTKWDEKFEKLTDEFSALQSDYIEKITALEELIKTVEPEEIAKEIEEVKKELNKLSSAVEKNKADILTTSNLVVDVKKQVEALNEIVTEHKQRISAIEKEIKSIQEDIKNLFDRIQSMVIIPQYTGNYVKLETSNESNKTYNLTMEVDIRPFSIAAKIAKGAFSISVKSVEPTPTREVSELPAFSIESVSSNKGSSTFTITASTTMEIGNASIYSTPMNFQVALALDDVSSGTSKNDRLSEYMGVYYVAPGSIDEDVLYKFYENGEMKEELKNVTESISPSILESNCYLRTFLDNGNFMGKSYPIFDSKITANRGEKQVRANEEEDFEVEFSLASAAYSSQASLGLANCFTVSRNGVIAQIKDASAYVKSLDGVKIFVGLQAKKGSVKYGKHCYICVVLKNKD
;
A
#
# COMPACT_ATOMS: atom_id res chain seq x y z
N MET A 1 2.86 16.85 -75.08
CA MET A 1 3.57 18.13 -75.27
C MET A 1 3.05 18.67 -76.60
N ASP A 2 2.19 19.71 -76.58
CA ASP A 2 1.78 20.56 -77.74
C ASP A 2 0.41 21.26 -77.63
N ILE A 3 -0.26 21.21 -76.47
CA ILE A 3 -1.56 21.91 -76.30
C ILE A 3 -1.40 23.38 -75.87
N LYS A 4 -0.25 23.79 -75.32
CA LYS A 4 -0.04 25.17 -74.82
C LYS A 4 0.37 26.20 -75.87
N LYS A 5 0.99 25.79 -76.98
CA LYS A 5 1.38 26.72 -78.07
C LYS A 5 0.19 27.25 -78.87
N HIS A 6 -0.92 26.51 -78.94
CA HIS A 6 -2.05 26.85 -79.81
C HIS A 6 -2.99 27.92 -79.21
N ASN A 7 -3.17 27.98 -77.89
CA ASN A 7 -4.04 28.98 -77.25
C ASN A 7 -3.43 30.39 -77.22
N PHE A 8 -2.12 30.50 -77.13
CA PHE A 8 -1.43 31.79 -77.10
C PHE A 8 -1.34 32.42 -78.50
N ILE A 9 -1.13 31.60 -79.53
CA ILE A 9 -1.18 32.02 -80.94
C ILE A 9 -2.61 32.48 -81.31
N PHE A 10 -3.66 31.87 -80.74
CA PHE A 10 -5.06 32.26 -81.01
C PHE A 10 -5.44 33.64 -80.41
N VAL A 11 -4.91 33.98 -79.23
CA VAL A 11 -5.09 35.31 -78.61
C VAL A 11 -4.34 36.40 -79.39
N ILE A 12 -3.17 36.08 -79.96
CA ILE A 12 -2.39 37.00 -80.80
C ILE A 12 -3.00 37.20 -82.18
N VAL A 13 -3.60 36.15 -82.77
CA VAL A 13 -4.35 36.25 -84.04
C VAL A 13 -5.60 37.14 -83.90
N LEU A 14 -6.24 37.16 -82.73
CA LEU A 14 -7.30 38.13 -82.39
C LEU A 14 -6.79 39.56 -82.22
N PHE A 15 -5.52 39.74 -81.83
CA PHE A 15 -4.88 41.04 -81.64
C PHE A 15 -4.45 41.69 -82.97
N LEU A 16 -4.09 40.87 -83.97
CA LEU A 16 -3.55 41.33 -85.27
C LEU A 16 -4.61 41.58 -86.36
N LEU A 17 -5.82 41.05 -86.20
CA LEU A 17 -6.93 41.31 -87.14
C LEU A 17 -7.61 42.67 -86.94
N GLY A 18 -7.07 43.51 -86.06
CA GLY A 18 -7.59 44.83 -85.71
C GLY A 18 -6.93 46.01 -86.39
N THR A 19 -6.50 45.93 -87.67
CA THR A 19 -6.06 47.14 -88.39
C THR A 19 -6.43 47.17 -89.88
N THR A 20 -7.64 47.65 -90.19
CA THR A 20 -7.85 48.59 -91.30
C THR A 20 -8.80 49.68 -90.85
N SER A 21 -8.27 50.90 -90.83
CA SER A 21 -8.85 52.11 -90.29
C SER A 21 -10.15 52.54 -91.00
N VAL A 22 -11.26 52.41 -90.28
CA VAL A 22 -12.31 53.42 -90.18
C VAL A 22 -12.72 53.47 -88.69
N LEU A 23 -12.59 54.64 -88.05
CA LEU A 23 -12.90 54.94 -86.63
C LEU A 23 -11.84 54.53 -85.58
N MET A 24 -10.64 55.13 -85.62
CA MET A 24 -9.66 55.01 -84.53
C MET A 24 -9.72 56.21 -83.57
N GLY A 25 -9.98 55.90 -82.29
CA GLY A 25 -9.94 56.81 -81.15
C GLY A 25 -10.24 56.07 -79.82
N GLY A 26 -11.00 54.96 -79.90
CA GLY A 26 -11.34 54.11 -78.75
C GLY A 26 -10.40 52.92 -78.52
N CYS A 27 -9.96 52.21 -79.57
CA CYS A 27 -9.28 50.90 -79.42
C CYS A 27 -7.81 51.00 -78.98
N GLN A 28 -7.10 52.07 -79.33
CA GLN A 28 -5.68 52.21 -78.95
C GLN A 28 -5.48 52.41 -77.44
N LYS A 29 -6.50 52.94 -76.75
CA LYS A 29 -6.48 53.23 -75.31
C LYS A 29 -6.62 51.97 -74.45
N ASP A 30 -7.28 50.95 -74.97
CA ASP A 30 -7.57 49.71 -74.24
C ASP A 30 -6.39 48.73 -74.30
N TYR A 31 -5.68 48.69 -75.44
CA TYR A 31 -4.44 47.93 -75.58
C TYR A 31 -3.30 48.48 -74.71
N ASP A 32 -3.15 49.80 -74.64
CA ASP A 32 -2.18 50.46 -73.77
C ASP A 32 -2.50 50.19 -72.29
N GLY A 33 -3.79 50.19 -71.92
CA GLY A 33 -4.26 49.84 -70.58
C GLY A 33 -3.95 48.39 -70.19
N GLN A 34 -4.15 47.43 -71.09
CA GLN A 34 -3.83 46.02 -70.85
C GLN A 34 -2.30 45.81 -70.71
N LEU A 35 -1.48 46.48 -71.52
CA LEU A 35 -0.03 46.44 -71.40
C LEU A 35 0.47 47.08 -70.09
N GLU A 36 -0.15 48.19 -69.66
CA GLU A 36 0.13 48.85 -68.37
C GLU A 36 -0.20 47.93 -67.18
N ILE A 37 -1.31 47.18 -67.26
CA ILE A 37 -1.73 46.23 -66.22
C ILE A 37 -0.74 45.07 -66.12
N ILE A 38 -0.33 44.47 -67.24
CA ILE A 38 0.66 43.39 -67.27
C ILE A 38 2.01 43.90 -66.72
N ARG A 39 2.44 45.11 -67.12
CA ARG A 39 3.65 45.75 -66.61
C ARG A 39 3.61 45.95 -65.09
N ASN A 40 2.47 46.37 -64.55
CA ASN A 40 2.28 46.56 -63.11
C ASN A 40 2.27 45.23 -62.34
N GLN A 41 1.72 44.15 -62.90
CA GLN A 41 1.75 42.82 -62.29
C GLN A 41 3.17 42.24 -62.24
N ILE A 42 3.96 42.41 -63.30
CA ILE A 42 5.38 42.01 -63.33
C ILE A 42 6.17 42.77 -62.26
N LYS A 43 5.98 44.10 -62.17
CA LYS A 43 6.67 44.94 -61.19
C LYS A 43 6.31 44.60 -59.74
N SER A 44 5.04 44.25 -59.48
CA SER A 44 4.61 43.74 -58.17
C SER A 44 5.24 42.38 -57.82
N GLY A 45 5.45 41.53 -58.83
CA GLY A 45 6.15 40.25 -58.69
C GLY A 45 7.64 40.41 -58.35
N GLU A 46 8.34 41.35 -59.00
CA GLU A 46 9.72 41.73 -58.67
C GLU A 46 9.85 42.18 -57.20
N ILE A 47 8.97 43.08 -56.76
CA ILE A 47 8.96 43.57 -55.36
C ILE A 47 8.77 42.41 -54.36
N SER A 48 7.94 41.42 -54.70
CA SER A 48 7.69 40.26 -53.86
C SER A 48 8.90 39.31 -53.76
N LEU A 49 9.68 39.19 -54.85
CA LEU A 49 10.89 38.37 -54.88
C LEU A 49 12.03 39.03 -54.09
N ASP A 50 12.21 40.34 -54.23
CA ASP A 50 13.18 41.13 -53.45
C ASP A 50 12.91 41.05 -51.94
N ASN A 51 11.64 41.08 -51.54
CA ASN A 51 11.22 40.88 -50.15
C ASN A 51 11.58 39.47 -49.63
N LEU A 52 11.37 38.44 -50.45
CA LEU A 52 11.74 37.06 -50.08
C LEU A 52 13.26 36.90 -49.93
N ASN A 53 14.04 37.52 -50.81
CA ASN A 53 15.50 37.50 -50.76
C ASN A 53 16.03 38.23 -49.50
N SER A 54 15.42 39.37 -49.17
CA SER A 54 15.74 40.12 -47.94
C SER A 54 15.46 39.30 -46.68
N LYS A 55 14.39 38.49 -46.66
CA LYS A 55 14.10 37.58 -45.54
C LYS A 55 15.11 36.44 -45.41
N VAL A 56 15.65 35.92 -46.51
CA VAL A 56 16.74 34.93 -46.47
C VAL A 56 18.02 35.53 -45.90
N ILE A 57 18.35 36.78 -46.24
CA ILE A 57 19.49 37.52 -45.66
C ILE A 57 19.32 37.69 -44.14
N LEU A 58 18.12 38.06 -43.67
CA LEU A 58 17.83 38.18 -42.23
C LEU A 58 17.96 36.83 -41.49
N ILE A 59 17.57 35.72 -42.13
CA ILE A 59 17.78 34.37 -41.57
C ILE A 59 19.28 34.07 -41.46
N ASP A 60 20.07 34.45 -42.46
CA ASP A 60 21.53 34.28 -42.43
C ASP A 60 22.21 35.05 -41.30
N GLU A 61 21.80 36.31 -41.10
CA GLU A 61 22.29 37.14 -40.00
C GLU A 61 21.92 36.52 -38.63
N GLN A 62 20.72 35.95 -38.50
CA GLN A 62 20.28 35.25 -37.29
C GLN A 62 21.03 33.94 -37.05
N ILE A 63 21.32 33.15 -38.10
CA ILE A 63 22.17 31.95 -38.01
C ILE A 63 23.56 32.34 -37.50
N ALA A 64 24.18 33.39 -38.07
CA ALA A 64 25.50 33.85 -37.68
C ALA A 64 25.54 34.37 -36.23
N ALA A 65 24.53 35.13 -35.81
CA ALA A 65 24.41 35.61 -34.44
C ALA A 65 24.25 34.46 -33.43
N LEU A 66 23.44 33.44 -33.75
CA LEU A 66 23.25 32.25 -32.91
C LEU A 66 24.51 31.35 -32.87
N GLN A 67 25.27 31.24 -33.97
CA GLN A 67 26.55 30.53 -34.00
C GLN A 67 27.61 31.20 -33.12
N LYS A 68 27.72 32.53 -33.19
CA LYS A 68 28.64 33.31 -32.35
C LYS A 68 28.26 33.22 -30.87
N ALA A 69 26.97 33.35 -30.56
CA ALA A 69 26.46 33.16 -29.20
C ALA A 69 26.73 31.74 -28.65
N LEU A 70 26.80 30.72 -29.52
CA LEU A 70 27.15 29.36 -29.15
C LEU A 70 28.66 29.19 -28.87
N GLU A 71 29.53 29.88 -29.61
CA GLU A 71 30.99 29.91 -29.38
C GLU A 71 31.36 30.65 -28.08
N ASP A 72 30.67 31.76 -27.79
CA ASP A 72 30.94 32.62 -26.63
C ASP A 72 30.27 32.13 -25.31
N ALA A 73 29.43 31.09 -25.37
CA ALA A 73 28.61 30.64 -24.25
C ALA A 73 29.34 29.70 -23.25
N GLU A 74 29.54 30.17 -22.01
CA GLU A 74 29.83 29.34 -20.81
C GLU A 74 28.56 28.61 -20.29
N THR A 75 27.82 27.93 -21.17
CA THR A 75 26.54 27.28 -20.82
C THR A 75 26.66 25.76 -20.75
N THR A 76 25.70 25.11 -20.09
CA THR A 76 25.62 23.64 -19.94
C THR A 76 25.52 22.94 -21.30
N GLU A 77 26.13 21.75 -21.42
CA GLU A 77 26.15 20.94 -22.66
C GLU A 77 24.75 20.68 -23.27
N GLU A 78 23.72 20.67 -22.43
CA GLU A 78 22.33 20.47 -22.86
C GLU A 78 21.78 21.68 -23.63
N HIS A 79 22.08 22.92 -23.20
CA HIS A 79 21.68 24.13 -23.94
C HIS A 79 22.43 24.27 -25.26
N LYS A 80 23.70 23.86 -25.32
CA LYS A 80 24.46 23.82 -26.58
C LYS A 80 23.84 22.89 -27.61
N LYS A 81 23.30 21.74 -27.15
CA LYS A 81 22.60 20.77 -28.00
C LYS A 81 21.29 21.31 -28.57
N ASP A 82 20.51 22.03 -27.76
CA ASP A 82 19.26 22.64 -28.21
C ASP A 82 19.49 23.77 -29.22
N ILE A 83 20.49 24.62 -28.99
CA ILE A 83 20.88 25.68 -29.94
C ILE A 83 21.38 25.07 -31.25
N GLN A 84 22.17 23.99 -31.21
CA GLN A 84 22.57 23.26 -32.42
C GLN A 84 21.38 22.67 -33.19
N ALA A 85 20.36 22.18 -32.50
CA ALA A 85 19.15 21.67 -33.14
C ALA A 85 18.34 22.78 -33.83
N VAL A 86 18.30 23.98 -33.23
CA VAL A 86 17.66 25.16 -33.82
C VAL A 86 18.46 25.67 -35.03
N LEU A 87 19.78 25.80 -34.91
CA LEU A 87 20.67 26.17 -36.02
C LEU A 87 20.49 25.25 -37.21
N LYS A 88 20.43 23.94 -36.98
CA LYS A 88 20.21 22.96 -38.05
C LYS A 88 18.85 23.16 -38.75
N LYS A 89 17.77 23.39 -37.99
CA LYS A 89 16.45 23.65 -38.57
C LYS A 89 16.43 24.96 -39.37
N LEU A 90 17.13 25.99 -38.89
CA LEU A 90 17.20 27.28 -39.55
C LEU A 90 17.99 27.19 -40.88
N ASP A 91 19.06 26.41 -40.88
CA ASP A 91 19.88 26.09 -42.06
C ASP A 91 19.11 25.24 -43.09
N ASP A 92 18.33 24.25 -42.62
CA ASP A 92 17.45 23.44 -43.47
C ASP A 92 16.37 24.33 -44.14
N VAL A 93 15.73 25.24 -43.38
CA VAL A 93 14.72 26.19 -43.90
C VAL A 93 15.33 27.18 -44.88
N LYS A 94 16.52 27.70 -44.58
CA LYS A 94 17.28 28.58 -45.47
C LYS A 94 17.53 27.89 -46.81
N THR A 95 18.09 26.68 -46.78
CA THR A 95 18.39 25.87 -47.98
C THR A 95 17.14 25.62 -48.82
N GLU A 96 15.99 25.34 -48.18
CA GLU A 96 14.71 25.16 -48.89
C GLU A 96 14.22 26.47 -49.55
N LEU A 97 14.34 27.60 -48.86
CA LEU A 97 13.96 28.92 -49.39
C LEU A 97 14.85 29.34 -50.56
N GLU A 98 16.17 29.17 -50.45
CA GLU A 98 17.12 29.42 -51.54
C GLU A 98 16.79 28.57 -52.77
N GLY A 99 16.47 27.29 -52.58
CA GLY A 99 16.05 26.41 -53.67
C GLY A 99 14.75 26.88 -54.35
N LYS A 100 13.78 27.38 -53.58
CA LYS A 100 12.52 27.93 -54.12
C LYS A 100 12.73 29.26 -54.85
N ILE A 101 13.57 30.15 -54.33
CA ILE A 101 13.92 31.44 -54.96
C ILE A 101 14.63 31.17 -56.29
N ALA A 102 15.66 30.33 -56.32
CA ALA A 102 16.37 29.97 -57.54
C ALA A 102 15.42 29.35 -58.59
N GLY A 103 14.46 28.53 -58.16
CA GLY A 103 13.42 27.98 -59.02
C GLY A 103 12.46 29.04 -59.60
N LEU A 104 12.14 30.09 -58.83
CA LEU A 104 11.32 31.21 -59.28
C LEU A 104 12.09 32.14 -60.22
N GLU A 105 13.33 32.50 -59.89
CA GLU A 105 14.23 33.29 -60.75
C GLU A 105 14.39 32.64 -62.12
N LYS A 106 14.63 31.32 -62.17
CA LYS A 106 14.70 30.58 -63.42
C LYS A 106 13.41 30.67 -64.23
N LYS A 107 12.25 30.48 -63.60
CA LYS A 107 10.94 30.59 -64.29
C LYS A 107 10.69 32.00 -64.81
N ILE A 108 11.11 33.03 -64.08
CA ILE A 108 11.01 34.44 -64.52
C ILE A 108 11.88 34.65 -65.75
N ALA A 109 13.13 34.17 -65.73
CA ALA A 109 14.04 34.26 -66.87
C ALA A 109 13.50 33.53 -68.11
N ASP A 110 13.07 32.26 -67.96
CA ASP A 110 12.49 31.45 -69.03
C ASP A 110 11.26 32.15 -69.64
N ASN A 111 10.35 32.67 -68.80
CA ASN A 111 9.16 33.40 -69.27
C ASN A 111 9.54 34.71 -69.99
N ASN A 112 10.60 35.40 -69.55
CA ASN A 112 11.04 36.65 -70.16
C ASN A 112 11.63 36.41 -71.56
N GLU A 113 12.40 35.33 -71.74
CA GLU A 113 12.86 34.87 -73.06
C GLU A 113 11.67 34.51 -73.97
N GLU A 114 10.67 33.78 -73.46
CA GLU A 114 9.47 33.45 -74.23
C GLU A 114 8.73 34.72 -74.68
N LEU A 115 8.55 35.70 -73.77
CA LEU A 115 7.90 36.98 -74.09
C LEU A 115 8.66 37.78 -75.16
N ILE A 116 10.00 37.78 -75.12
CA ILE A 116 10.83 38.41 -76.15
C ILE A 116 10.60 37.72 -77.51
N GLY A 117 10.65 36.39 -77.57
CA GLY A 117 10.43 35.67 -78.83
C GLY A 117 9.01 35.84 -79.38
N ILE A 118 8.02 35.92 -78.50
CA ILE A 118 6.64 36.26 -78.85
C ILE A 118 6.56 37.66 -79.46
N LYS A 119 7.20 38.65 -78.83
CA LYS A 119 7.22 40.03 -79.30
C LYS A 119 7.82 40.12 -80.71
N GLU A 120 8.97 39.50 -80.93
CA GLU A 120 9.61 39.45 -82.25
C GLU A 120 8.70 38.79 -83.30
N THR A 121 7.98 37.73 -82.92
CA THR A 121 7.02 37.06 -83.81
C THR A 121 5.84 37.98 -84.16
N ILE A 122 5.32 38.74 -83.19
CA ILE A 122 4.24 39.73 -83.42
C ILE A 122 4.71 40.81 -84.37
N GLU A 123 5.86 41.43 -84.10
CA GLU A 123 6.43 42.50 -84.95
C GLU A 123 6.62 42.03 -86.40
N SER A 124 7.14 40.81 -86.59
CA SER A 124 7.27 40.19 -87.91
C SER A 124 5.90 39.94 -88.57
N LEU A 125 4.89 39.49 -87.83
CA LEU A 125 3.56 39.24 -88.38
C LEU A 125 2.86 40.54 -88.78
N GLU A 126 2.97 41.60 -87.96
CA GLU A 126 2.46 42.94 -88.27
C GLU A 126 3.05 43.47 -89.57
N GLN A 127 4.38 43.34 -89.73
CA GLN A 127 5.04 43.78 -90.96
C GLN A 127 4.50 43.01 -92.17
N GLN A 128 4.41 41.68 -92.10
CA GLN A 128 3.88 40.86 -93.20
C GLN A 128 2.41 41.17 -93.51
N PHE A 129 1.60 41.42 -92.48
CA PHE A 129 0.19 41.78 -92.65
C PHE A 129 0.05 43.12 -93.37
N ASN A 130 0.81 44.14 -92.93
CA ASN A 130 0.80 45.47 -93.54
C ASN A 130 1.27 45.43 -95.01
N GLU A 131 2.31 44.65 -95.32
CA GLU A 131 2.79 44.47 -96.70
C GLU A 131 1.73 43.82 -97.60
N LYS A 132 1.04 42.78 -97.12
CA LYS A 132 -0.05 42.14 -97.86
C LYS A 132 -1.25 43.07 -98.06
N LEU A 133 -1.59 43.85 -97.04
CA LEU A 133 -2.71 44.79 -97.11
C LEU A 133 -2.46 45.89 -98.14
N LEU A 134 -1.22 46.41 -98.19
CA LEU A 134 -0.80 47.35 -99.21
C LEU A 134 -0.88 46.74 -100.62
N ALA A 135 -0.42 45.50 -100.80
CA ALA A 135 -0.50 44.81 -102.08
C ALA A 135 -1.95 44.64 -102.56
N ILE A 136 -2.86 44.22 -101.68
CA ILE A 136 -4.30 44.10 -101.99
C ILE A 136 -4.89 45.45 -102.38
N SER A 137 -4.53 46.53 -101.67
CA SER A 137 -5.00 47.87 -101.99
C SER A 137 -4.59 48.32 -103.39
N ILE A 138 -3.34 48.03 -103.79
CA ILE A 138 -2.83 48.31 -105.14
C ILE A 138 -3.58 47.48 -106.20
N GLU A 139 -3.86 46.21 -105.93
CA GLU A 139 -4.62 45.36 -106.85
C GLU A 139 -6.06 45.86 -107.05
N ILE A 140 -6.75 46.27 -105.97
CA ILE A 140 -8.11 46.84 -106.05
C ILE A 140 -8.11 48.10 -106.91
N GLN A 141 -7.16 49.02 -106.71
CA GLN A 141 -7.03 50.21 -107.55
C GLN A 141 -6.79 49.85 -109.02
N GLY A 142 -5.98 48.81 -109.27
CA GLY A 142 -5.74 48.31 -110.62
C GLY A 142 -6.98 47.71 -111.29
N ILE A 143 -7.86 47.06 -110.53
CA ILE A 143 -9.14 46.53 -111.02
C ILE A 143 -10.10 47.67 -111.37
N ASP A 144 -10.19 48.68 -110.52
CA ASP A 144 -11.08 49.84 -110.71
C ASP A 144 -10.77 50.57 -112.04
N VAL A 145 -9.48 50.85 -112.28
CA VAL A 145 -9.01 51.45 -113.55
C VAL A 145 -9.36 50.58 -114.76
N ARG A 146 -9.33 49.24 -114.62
CA ARG A 146 -9.68 48.32 -115.71
C ARG A 146 -11.18 48.29 -115.98
N LEU A 147 -12.02 48.44 -114.95
CA LEU A 147 -13.47 48.54 -115.09
C LEU A 147 -13.87 49.84 -115.81
N ASP A 148 -13.31 50.98 -115.41
CA ASP A 148 -13.53 52.27 -116.10
C ASP A 148 -13.16 52.19 -117.59
N ALA A 149 -12.02 51.57 -117.90
CA ALA A 149 -11.58 51.37 -119.27
C ALA A 149 -12.52 50.45 -120.06
N LEU A 150 -13.10 49.44 -119.39
CA LEU A 150 -14.06 48.52 -120.02
C LEU A 150 -15.38 49.24 -120.32
N ASP A 151 -15.92 50.02 -119.38
CA ASP A 151 -17.12 50.84 -119.57
C ASP A 151 -16.94 51.84 -120.72
N GLY A 152 -15.78 52.50 -120.79
CA GLY A 152 -15.45 53.37 -121.92
C GLY A 152 -15.48 52.65 -123.27
N ARG A 153 -14.95 51.41 -123.34
CA ARG A 153 -14.98 50.59 -124.55
C ARG A 153 -16.38 50.10 -124.90
N VAL A 154 -17.19 49.73 -123.91
CA VAL A 154 -18.58 49.30 -124.11
C VAL A 154 -19.42 50.45 -124.68
N ASN A 155 -19.31 51.64 -124.09
CA ASN A 155 -20.01 52.84 -124.58
C ASN A 155 -19.60 53.21 -126.01
N ALA A 156 -18.31 53.11 -126.33
CA ALA A 156 -17.82 53.36 -127.68
C ALA A 156 -18.36 52.35 -128.69
N LEU A 157 -18.42 51.05 -128.31
CA LEU A 157 -18.99 50.00 -129.14
C LEU A 157 -20.49 50.19 -129.35
N GLU A 158 -21.25 50.56 -128.33
CA GLU A 158 -22.68 50.85 -128.47
C GLU A 158 -22.93 52.00 -129.46
N GLY A 159 -22.12 53.07 -129.39
CA GLY A 159 -22.18 54.17 -130.34
C GLY A 159 -21.84 53.75 -131.77
N GLN A 160 -20.83 52.90 -131.95
CA GLN A 160 -20.48 52.34 -133.27
C GLN A 160 -21.59 51.46 -133.84
N VAL A 161 -22.26 50.65 -133.01
CA VAL A 161 -23.38 49.80 -133.44
C VAL A 161 -24.57 50.64 -133.90
N LYS A 162 -24.95 51.69 -133.16
CA LYS A 162 -26.02 52.62 -133.58
C LYS A 162 -25.70 53.30 -134.91
N ALA A 163 -24.46 53.76 -135.09
CA ALA A 163 -24.05 54.38 -136.36
C ALA A 163 -24.13 53.39 -137.53
N LEU A 164 -23.77 52.11 -137.31
CA LEU A 164 -23.90 51.07 -138.34
C LEU A 164 -25.37 50.75 -138.66
N GLU A 165 -26.27 50.79 -137.67
CA GLU A 165 -27.72 50.65 -137.89
C GLU A 165 -28.28 51.79 -138.76
N GLU A 166 -27.92 53.05 -138.47
CA GLU A 166 -28.32 54.21 -139.26
C GLU A 166 -27.77 54.16 -140.70
N ILE A 167 -26.51 53.76 -140.87
CA ILE A 167 -25.90 53.57 -142.20
C ILE A 167 -26.64 52.47 -142.97
N ARG A 168 -27.02 51.36 -142.31
CA ARG A 168 -27.78 50.28 -142.94
C ARG A 168 -29.14 50.75 -143.44
N GLU A 169 -29.87 51.54 -142.65
CA GLU A 169 -31.16 52.12 -143.07
C GLU A 169 -30.98 53.03 -144.28
N THR A 170 -29.95 53.89 -144.28
CA THR A 170 -29.66 54.80 -145.40
C THR A 170 -29.31 54.03 -146.68
N ILE A 171 -28.48 52.99 -146.59
CA ILE A 171 -28.14 52.14 -147.74
C ILE A 171 -29.38 51.41 -148.28
N GLN A 172 -30.26 50.95 -147.39
CA GLN A 172 -31.52 50.30 -147.79
C GLN A 172 -32.38 51.27 -148.61
N ASP A 173 -32.53 52.51 -148.14
CA ASP A 173 -33.29 53.56 -148.84
C ASP A 173 -32.68 53.89 -150.21
N GLU A 174 -31.34 54.00 -150.31
CA GLU A 174 -30.65 54.23 -151.58
C GLU A 174 -30.79 53.06 -152.57
N ILE A 175 -30.72 51.81 -152.09
CA ILE A 175 -30.94 50.62 -152.93
C ILE A 175 -32.36 50.63 -153.48
N ASP A 176 -33.35 50.97 -152.65
CA ASP A 176 -34.75 51.01 -153.06
C ASP A 176 -35.00 52.14 -154.08
N ASP A 177 -34.43 53.33 -153.88
CA ASP A 177 -34.49 54.43 -154.86
C ASP A 177 -33.77 54.08 -156.19
N LEU A 178 -32.61 53.42 -156.13
CA LEU A 178 -31.89 52.97 -157.32
C LEU A 178 -32.68 51.90 -158.08
N ARG A 179 -33.29 50.93 -157.40
CA ARG A 179 -34.20 49.95 -158.03
C ARG A 179 -35.34 50.65 -158.75
N ASP A 180 -35.91 51.68 -158.13
CA ASP A 180 -36.99 52.47 -158.68
C ASP A 180 -36.57 53.29 -159.93
N LYS A 181 -35.34 53.81 -159.93
CA LYS A 181 -34.75 54.52 -161.09
C LYS A 181 -34.38 53.57 -162.23
N ILE A 182 -33.82 52.39 -161.93
CA ILE A 182 -33.54 51.35 -162.93
C ILE A 182 -34.82 50.94 -163.65
N ALA A 183 -35.92 50.76 -162.90
CA ALA A 183 -37.23 50.42 -163.48
C ALA A 183 -37.78 51.47 -164.48
N LYS A 184 -37.25 52.70 -164.45
CA LYS A 184 -37.71 53.84 -165.26
C LYS A 184 -36.71 54.27 -166.36
N ALA A 185 -35.55 53.61 -166.49
CA ALA A 185 -34.48 54.04 -167.39
C ALA A 185 -34.61 53.50 -168.84
N PRO A 186 -34.24 54.27 -169.88
CA PRO A 186 -34.43 53.87 -171.29
C PRO A 186 -33.24 53.15 -171.97
N SER A 187 -32.13 52.85 -171.27
CA SER A 187 -30.87 52.33 -171.84
C SER A 187 -30.44 50.97 -171.26
N GLN A 188 -30.42 49.91 -172.08
CA GLN A 188 -30.24 48.52 -171.64
C GLN A 188 -28.83 48.17 -171.12
N GLU A 189 -27.76 48.79 -171.63
CA GLU A 189 -26.37 48.48 -171.20
C GLU A 189 -26.06 49.08 -169.82
N GLN A 190 -26.59 50.27 -169.54
CA GLN A 190 -26.48 50.90 -168.22
C GLN A 190 -27.30 50.13 -167.19
N ILE A 191 -28.49 49.66 -167.55
CA ILE A 191 -29.33 48.80 -166.70
C ILE A 191 -28.55 47.57 -166.23
N GLY A 192 -27.86 46.84 -167.11
CA GLY A 192 -27.12 45.62 -166.70
C GLY A 192 -25.96 45.85 -165.71
N LYS A 193 -25.26 47.00 -165.82
CA LYS A 193 -24.21 47.35 -164.83
C LYS A 193 -24.81 47.77 -163.49
N LEU A 194 -25.92 48.50 -163.51
CA LEU A 194 -26.65 48.89 -162.30
C LEU A 194 -27.29 47.67 -161.61
N GLU A 195 -27.88 46.73 -162.36
CA GLU A 195 -28.43 45.47 -161.83
C GLU A 195 -27.37 44.65 -161.10
N LYS A 196 -26.15 44.56 -161.68
CA LYS A 196 -25.03 43.87 -161.03
C LYS A 196 -24.61 44.57 -159.73
N ALA A 197 -24.48 45.90 -159.74
CA ALA A 197 -24.12 46.67 -158.55
C ALA A 197 -25.18 46.53 -157.43
N VAL A 198 -26.47 46.55 -157.78
CA VAL A 198 -27.57 46.28 -156.85
C VAL A 198 -27.50 44.85 -156.30
N GLY A 199 -27.14 43.87 -157.13
CA GLY A 199 -26.93 42.48 -156.70
C GLY A 199 -25.78 42.31 -155.71
N ASP A 200 -24.64 42.97 -155.96
CA ASP A 200 -23.49 42.93 -155.06
C ASP A 200 -23.79 43.68 -153.74
N LEU A 201 -24.50 44.81 -153.79
CA LEU A 201 -24.99 45.52 -152.59
C LEU A 201 -25.99 44.68 -151.79
N THR A 202 -26.88 43.95 -152.45
CA THR A 202 -27.84 43.05 -151.79
C THR A 202 -27.12 41.93 -151.02
N LYS A 203 -26.04 41.38 -151.58
CA LYS A 203 -25.21 40.37 -150.88
C LYS A 203 -24.49 40.95 -149.66
N LEU A 204 -23.88 42.12 -149.79
CA LEU A 204 -23.22 42.80 -148.67
C LEU A 204 -24.21 43.11 -147.54
N GLN A 205 -25.45 43.49 -147.89
CA GLN A 205 -26.51 43.71 -146.93
C GLN A 205 -26.89 42.41 -146.19
N GLU A 206 -26.94 41.28 -146.87
CA GLU A 206 -27.22 39.97 -146.27
C GLU A 206 -26.09 39.53 -145.30
N GLU A 207 -24.83 39.70 -145.70
CA GLU A 207 -23.66 39.42 -144.84
C GLU A 207 -23.63 40.33 -143.61
N LEU A 208 -23.96 41.62 -143.77
CA LEU A 208 -24.08 42.56 -142.66
C LEU A 208 -25.22 42.16 -141.71
N GLY A 209 -26.37 41.75 -142.25
CA GLY A 209 -27.50 41.25 -141.45
C GLY A 209 -27.15 40.01 -140.63
N ASN A 210 -26.40 39.07 -141.20
CA ASN A 210 -25.93 37.87 -140.50
C ASN A 210 -24.94 38.23 -139.37
N SER A 211 -24.05 39.20 -139.62
CA SER A 211 -23.11 39.69 -138.62
C SER A 211 -23.82 40.39 -137.46
N ILE A 212 -24.81 41.26 -137.77
CA ILE A 212 -25.67 41.90 -136.76
C ILE A 212 -26.40 40.83 -135.95
N THR A 213 -27.02 39.84 -136.58
CA THR A 213 -27.72 38.74 -135.87
C THR A 213 -26.81 38.00 -134.90
N THR A 214 -25.56 37.75 -135.31
CA THR A 214 -24.56 37.10 -134.47
C THR A 214 -24.17 37.98 -133.27
N LEU A 215 -23.91 39.26 -133.52
CA LEU A 215 -23.59 40.23 -132.45
C LEU A 215 -24.76 40.39 -131.47
N THR A 216 -26.00 40.48 -131.96
CA THR A 216 -27.19 40.54 -131.12
C THR A 216 -27.29 39.33 -130.19
N LYS A 217 -26.99 38.13 -130.70
CA LYS A 217 -26.96 36.92 -129.87
C LYS A 217 -25.87 37.00 -128.80
N GLN A 218 -24.64 37.38 -129.16
CA GLN A 218 -23.54 37.51 -128.21
C GLN A 218 -23.83 38.55 -127.13
N VAL A 219 -24.43 39.68 -127.49
CA VAL A 219 -24.87 40.70 -126.53
C VAL A 219 -25.96 40.14 -125.59
N GLY A 220 -26.89 39.33 -126.10
CA GLY A 220 -27.89 38.64 -125.28
C GLY A 220 -27.30 37.62 -124.29
N ASP A 221 -26.31 36.86 -124.73
CA ASP A 221 -25.57 35.92 -123.87
C ASP A 221 -24.81 36.69 -122.76
N ILE A 222 -24.13 37.79 -123.12
CA ILE A 222 -23.45 38.68 -122.15
C ILE A 222 -24.45 39.26 -121.15
N ALA A 223 -25.60 39.76 -121.60
CA ALA A 223 -26.63 40.31 -120.71
C ALA A 223 -27.15 39.26 -119.72
N THR A 224 -27.26 38.00 -120.15
CA THR A 224 -27.66 36.89 -119.28
C THR A 224 -26.57 36.58 -118.24
N ASP A 225 -25.30 36.58 -118.64
CA ASP A 225 -24.18 36.38 -117.71
C ASP A 225 -24.04 37.53 -116.69
N VAL A 226 -24.22 38.79 -117.13
CA VAL A 226 -24.22 39.95 -116.24
C VAL A 226 -25.30 39.80 -115.17
N LYS A 227 -26.53 39.45 -115.56
CA LYS A 227 -27.63 39.23 -114.61
C LYS A 227 -27.32 38.12 -113.59
N ARG A 228 -26.73 37.02 -114.05
CA ARG A 228 -26.31 35.91 -113.17
C ARG A 228 -25.23 36.36 -112.19
N HIS A 229 -24.30 37.21 -112.62
CA HIS A 229 -23.28 37.76 -111.72
C HIS A 229 -23.86 38.77 -110.73
N GLU A 230 -24.81 39.61 -111.13
CA GLU A 230 -25.54 40.50 -110.20
C GLU A 230 -26.26 39.72 -109.09
N GLU A 231 -26.93 38.62 -109.43
CA GLU A 231 -27.57 37.72 -108.45
C GLU A 231 -26.55 37.12 -107.48
N ALA A 232 -25.42 36.60 -108.01
CA ALA A 232 -24.35 36.06 -107.17
C ALA A 232 -23.70 37.11 -106.25
N ILE A 233 -23.52 38.34 -106.73
CA ILE A 233 -23.02 39.47 -105.92
C ILE A 233 -24.03 39.82 -104.83
N SER A 234 -25.33 39.81 -105.13
CA SER A 234 -26.41 40.08 -104.17
C SER A 234 -26.43 39.04 -103.04
N ASP A 235 -26.25 37.76 -103.37
CA ASP A 235 -26.17 36.69 -102.39
C ASP A 235 -24.91 36.78 -101.53
N ALA A 236 -23.75 37.03 -102.15
CA ALA A 236 -22.51 37.26 -101.41
C ALA A 236 -22.60 38.46 -100.46
N ALA A 237 -23.28 39.55 -100.88
CA ALA A 237 -23.51 40.71 -100.02
C ALA A 237 -24.38 40.36 -98.80
N ARG A 238 -25.41 39.51 -98.95
CA ARG A 238 -26.19 39.01 -97.81
C ARG A 238 -25.36 38.16 -96.87
N ASP A 239 -24.55 37.26 -97.40
CA ASP A 239 -23.67 36.41 -96.59
C ASP A 239 -22.67 37.26 -95.78
N ILE A 240 -22.11 38.32 -96.37
CA ILE A 240 -21.24 39.27 -95.67
C ILE A 240 -21.99 39.96 -94.52
N ILE A 241 -23.24 40.38 -94.73
CA ILE A 241 -24.06 41.00 -93.69
C ILE A 241 -24.34 40.01 -92.54
N ASP A 242 -24.71 38.77 -92.85
CA ASP A 242 -24.95 37.73 -91.84
C ASP A 242 -23.69 37.44 -91.01
N ILE A 243 -22.55 37.27 -91.68
CA ILE A 243 -21.25 37.09 -91.04
C ILE A 243 -20.93 38.28 -90.13
N ASN A 244 -21.16 39.51 -90.60
CA ASN A 244 -20.91 40.71 -89.80
C ASN A 244 -21.80 40.80 -88.56
N ASN A 245 -23.07 40.40 -88.67
CA ASN A 245 -23.98 40.33 -87.53
C ASN A 245 -23.51 39.30 -86.51
N ARG A 246 -23.13 38.10 -86.96
CA ARG A 246 -22.58 37.03 -86.10
C ARG A 246 -21.28 37.45 -85.42
N ILE A 247 -20.39 38.14 -86.13
CA ILE A 247 -19.16 38.71 -85.56
C ILE A 247 -19.51 39.73 -84.47
N THR A 248 -20.48 40.60 -84.72
CA THR A 248 -20.94 41.59 -83.74
C THR A 248 -21.51 40.95 -82.48
N GLU A 249 -22.30 39.89 -82.63
CA GLU A 249 -22.86 39.13 -81.50
C GLU A 249 -21.75 38.46 -80.67
N VAL A 250 -20.82 37.75 -81.32
CA VAL A 250 -19.67 37.13 -80.64
C VAL A 250 -18.79 38.17 -79.94
N MET A 251 -18.55 39.33 -80.55
CA MET A 251 -17.82 40.42 -79.90
C MET A 251 -18.54 40.93 -78.65
N ALA A 252 -19.87 41.03 -78.67
CA ALA A 252 -20.65 41.48 -77.51
C ALA A 252 -20.65 40.44 -76.38
N GLU A 253 -20.75 39.15 -76.72
CA GLU A 253 -20.62 38.04 -75.77
C GLU A 253 -19.25 38.04 -75.11
N HIS A 254 -18.17 38.08 -75.90
CA HIS A 254 -16.81 38.12 -75.37
C HIS A 254 -16.53 39.39 -74.56
N ALA A 255 -17.04 40.55 -74.94
CA ALA A 255 -16.91 41.77 -74.15
C ALA A 255 -17.55 41.62 -72.76
N THR A 256 -18.68 40.90 -72.67
CA THR A 256 -19.35 40.59 -71.41
C THR A 256 -18.51 39.62 -70.58
N GLU A 257 -17.95 38.58 -71.19
CA GLU A 257 -17.04 37.64 -70.51
C GLU A 257 -15.77 38.32 -70.00
N PHE A 258 -15.13 39.16 -70.81
CA PHE A 258 -13.96 39.94 -70.40
C PHE A 258 -14.27 40.87 -69.23
N LYS A 259 -15.43 41.52 -69.24
CA LYS A 259 -15.87 42.35 -68.11
C LYS A 259 -16.00 41.52 -66.83
N ASN A 260 -16.65 40.36 -66.90
CA ASN A 260 -16.81 39.47 -65.74
C ASN A 260 -15.44 38.98 -65.21
N LEU A 261 -14.51 38.64 -66.11
CA LEU A 261 -13.14 38.26 -65.73
C LEU A 261 -12.38 39.44 -65.10
N TRP A 262 -12.52 40.64 -65.65
CA TRP A 262 -11.90 41.85 -65.12
C TRP A 262 -12.41 42.18 -63.72
N ASP A 263 -13.72 42.10 -63.49
CA ASP A 263 -14.34 42.28 -62.18
C ASP A 263 -13.81 41.25 -61.18
N ALA A 264 -13.65 39.99 -61.60
CA ALA A 264 -13.07 38.93 -60.76
C ALA A 264 -11.60 39.20 -60.42
N ILE A 265 -10.79 39.65 -61.38
CA ILE A 265 -9.39 40.03 -61.16
C ILE A 265 -9.28 41.18 -60.16
N ASN A 266 -10.15 42.19 -60.26
CA ASN A 266 -10.17 43.28 -59.29
C ASN A 266 -10.58 42.81 -57.89
N GLY A 267 -11.56 41.91 -57.79
CA GLY A 267 -11.92 41.28 -56.52
C GLY A 267 -10.73 40.55 -55.88
N ILE A 268 -9.92 39.84 -56.68
CA ILE A 268 -8.68 39.20 -56.22
C ILE A 268 -7.66 40.25 -55.79
N LYS A 269 -7.48 41.32 -56.55
CA LYS A 269 -6.54 42.41 -56.24
C LYS A 269 -6.87 43.08 -54.91
N GLU A 270 -8.14 43.38 -54.65
CA GLU A 270 -8.56 43.95 -53.36
C GLU A 270 -8.26 43.01 -52.18
N GLN A 271 -8.43 41.70 -52.37
CA GLN A 271 -8.08 40.72 -51.35
C GLN A 271 -6.56 40.67 -51.13
N TYR A 272 -5.76 40.75 -52.19
CA TYR A 272 -4.30 40.82 -52.10
C TYR A 272 -3.87 42.06 -51.30
N THR A 273 -4.41 43.25 -51.59
CA THR A 273 -4.11 44.48 -50.83
C THR A 273 -4.41 44.31 -49.34
N LYS A 274 -5.56 43.70 -48.98
CA LYS A 274 -5.89 43.42 -47.56
C LYS A 274 -4.90 42.47 -46.88
N TRP A 275 -4.37 41.51 -47.63
CA TRP A 275 -3.35 40.59 -47.11
C TRP A 275 -2.00 41.29 -46.95
N ASP A 276 -1.63 42.13 -47.91
CA ASP A 276 -0.41 42.93 -47.89
C ASP A 276 -0.39 43.89 -46.68
N GLU A 277 -1.49 44.61 -46.43
CA GLU A 277 -1.67 45.46 -45.25
C GLU A 277 -1.52 44.68 -43.92
N LYS A 278 -1.98 43.42 -43.87
CA LYS A 278 -1.80 42.57 -42.69
C LYS A 278 -0.34 42.15 -42.52
N PHE A 279 0.37 41.88 -43.61
CA PHE A 279 1.79 41.55 -43.58
C PHE A 279 2.64 42.75 -43.16
N GLU A 280 2.32 43.96 -43.62
CA GLU A 280 2.97 45.19 -43.15
C GLU A 280 2.79 45.36 -41.65
N LYS A 281 1.55 45.28 -41.14
CA LYS A 281 1.30 45.35 -39.69
C LYS A 281 2.08 44.33 -38.88
N LEU A 282 2.13 43.08 -39.36
CA LEU A 282 2.90 42.03 -38.69
C LEU A 282 4.41 42.33 -38.71
N THR A 283 4.91 42.95 -39.78
CA THR A 283 6.30 43.37 -39.91
C THR A 283 6.62 44.51 -38.95
N ASP A 284 5.71 45.46 -38.79
CA ASP A 284 5.83 46.55 -37.81
C ASP A 284 5.85 45.99 -36.38
N GLU A 285 4.93 45.08 -36.04
CA GLU A 285 4.89 44.42 -34.73
C GLU A 285 6.19 43.65 -34.44
N PHE A 286 6.73 42.93 -35.44
CA PHE A 286 7.99 42.21 -35.30
C PHE A 286 9.17 43.17 -35.08
N SER A 287 9.22 44.28 -35.81
CA SER A 287 10.28 45.28 -35.70
C SER A 287 10.22 45.99 -34.34
N ALA A 288 9.03 46.30 -33.85
CA ALA A 288 8.83 46.87 -32.52
C ALA A 288 9.32 45.90 -31.43
N LEU A 289 9.00 44.62 -31.56
CA LEU A 289 9.47 43.58 -30.63
C LEU A 289 10.99 43.43 -30.67
N GLN A 290 11.59 43.44 -31.87
CA GLN A 290 13.05 43.38 -32.04
C GLN A 290 13.73 44.59 -31.36
N SER A 291 13.17 45.78 -31.53
CA SER A 291 13.67 46.99 -30.86
C SER A 291 13.58 46.88 -29.33
N ASP A 292 12.45 46.41 -28.79
CA ASP A 292 12.28 46.19 -27.34
C ASP A 292 13.32 45.20 -26.79
N TYR A 293 13.62 44.12 -27.51
CA TYR A 293 14.68 43.18 -27.12
C TYR A 293 16.08 43.80 -27.20
N ILE A 294 16.39 44.58 -28.24
CA ILE A 294 17.68 45.28 -28.36
C ILE A 294 17.86 46.28 -27.21
N GLU A 295 16.80 47.00 -26.84
CA GLU A 295 16.84 47.96 -25.74
C GLU A 295 17.08 47.26 -24.40
N LYS A 296 16.40 46.13 -24.15
CA LYS A 296 16.65 45.27 -22.98
C LYS A 296 18.08 44.73 -22.94
N ILE A 297 18.62 44.29 -24.08
CA ILE A 297 20.01 43.82 -24.19
C ILE A 297 20.97 44.97 -23.88
N THR A 298 20.74 46.16 -24.44
CA THR A 298 21.58 47.34 -24.22
C THR A 298 21.56 47.76 -22.74
N ALA A 299 20.39 47.74 -22.10
CA ALA A 299 20.27 48.03 -20.67
C ALA A 299 21.04 47.02 -19.81
N LEU A 300 21.05 45.73 -20.19
CA LEU A 300 21.87 44.71 -19.55
C LEU A 300 23.37 44.97 -19.78
N GLU A 301 23.78 45.31 -21.00
CA GLU A 301 25.17 45.66 -21.33
C GLU A 301 25.67 46.90 -20.58
N GLU A 302 24.80 47.88 -20.34
CA GLU A 302 25.14 49.11 -19.61
C GLU A 302 25.22 48.88 -18.10
N LEU A 303 24.35 48.04 -17.54
CA LEU A 303 24.49 47.51 -16.18
C LEU A 303 25.79 46.73 -16.00
N ILE A 304 26.28 46.04 -17.04
CA ILE A 304 27.58 45.35 -17.01
C ILE A 304 28.75 46.35 -17.06
N LYS A 305 28.60 47.52 -17.72
CA LYS A 305 29.65 48.55 -17.85
C LYS A 305 29.83 49.44 -16.62
N THR A 306 28.81 49.64 -15.80
CA THR A 306 28.91 50.43 -14.55
C THR A 306 29.62 49.71 -13.42
N VAL A 307 29.95 48.45 -13.62
CA VAL A 307 30.69 47.64 -12.67
C VAL A 307 32.20 47.86 -12.93
N GLU A 308 32.94 48.45 -11.97
CA GLU A 308 34.37 48.72 -12.15
C GLU A 308 35.21 47.42 -12.08
N PRO A 309 36.10 47.13 -13.05
CA PRO A 309 36.86 45.87 -13.12
C PRO A 309 37.74 45.57 -11.89
N GLU A 310 38.18 46.58 -11.12
CA GLU A 310 39.01 46.37 -9.91
C GLU A 310 38.18 46.08 -8.65
N GLU A 311 36.96 46.61 -8.53
CA GLU A 311 36.01 46.20 -7.49
C GLU A 311 35.41 44.83 -7.84
N ILE A 312 35.06 44.58 -9.12
CA ILE A 312 34.65 43.26 -9.59
C ILE A 312 35.77 42.25 -9.46
N ALA A 313 37.02 42.56 -9.82
CA ALA A 313 38.10 41.59 -9.70
C ALA A 313 38.37 41.25 -8.23
N LYS A 314 38.21 42.21 -7.30
CA LYS A 314 38.24 41.95 -5.86
C LYS A 314 37.04 41.14 -5.39
N GLU A 315 35.82 41.49 -5.79
CA GLU A 315 34.61 40.75 -5.43
C GLU A 315 34.57 39.37 -6.09
N ILE A 316 35.09 39.20 -7.31
CA ILE A 316 35.24 37.91 -8.00
C ILE A 316 36.38 37.11 -7.37
N GLU A 317 37.49 37.71 -6.93
CA GLU A 317 38.51 37.00 -6.15
C GLU A 317 38.00 36.61 -4.76
N GLU A 318 37.23 37.48 -4.09
CA GLU A 318 36.58 37.16 -2.82
C GLU A 318 35.49 36.10 -2.99
N VAL A 319 34.66 36.20 -4.02
CA VAL A 319 33.67 35.18 -4.39
C VAL A 319 34.35 33.91 -4.86
N LYS A 320 35.49 33.94 -5.59
CA LYS A 320 36.28 32.74 -5.90
C LYS A 320 36.86 32.13 -4.64
N LYS A 321 37.34 32.94 -3.70
CA LYS A 321 37.90 32.48 -2.43
C LYS A 321 36.81 31.89 -1.53
N GLU A 322 35.66 32.53 -1.45
CA GLU A 322 34.47 32.03 -0.75
C GLU A 322 33.86 30.82 -1.46
N LEU A 323 33.85 30.77 -2.79
CA LEU A 323 33.38 29.63 -3.60
C LEU A 323 34.35 28.46 -3.50
N ASN A 324 35.67 28.70 -3.43
CA ASN A 324 36.67 27.67 -3.19
C ASN A 324 36.62 27.17 -1.75
N LYS A 325 36.36 28.05 -0.76
CA LYS A 325 36.09 27.64 0.63
C LYS A 325 34.79 26.85 0.71
N LEU A 326 33.74 27.29 0.03
CA LEU A 326 32.45 26.62 -0.02
C LEU A 326 32.57 25.28 -0.75
N SER A 327 33.32 25.22 -1.86
CA SER A 327 33.63 23.99 -2.59
C SER A 327 34.43 23.02 -1.72
N SER A 328 35.44 23.51 -1.00
CA SER A 328 36.19 22.70 -0.02
C SER A 328 35.30 22.25 1.14
N ALA A 329 34.38 23.10 1.61
CA ALA A 329 33.42 22.78 2.64
C ALA A 329 32.33 21.81 2.14
N VAL A 330 31.95 21.88 0.86
CA VAL A 330 31.03 20.95 0.20
C VAL A 330 31.70 19.60 -0.01
N GLU A 331 32.96 19.55 -0.45
CA GLU A 331 33.72 18.30 -0.54
C GLU A 331 33.97 17.71 0.86
N LYS A 332 34.24 18.54 1.87
CA LYS A 332 34.30 18.10 3.27
C LYS A 332 32.94 17.60 3.75
N ASN A 333 31.85 18.33 3.53
CA ASN A 333 30.50 17.92 3.90
C ASN A 333 30.08 16.67 3.15
N LYS A 334 30.50 16.49 1.90
CA LYS A 334 30.29 15.27 1.11
C LYS A 334 31.05 14.11 1.73
N ALA A 335 32.30 14.31 2.15
CA ALA A 335 33.05 13.32 2.92
C ALA A 335 32.41 13.02 4.29
N ASP A 336 31.89 14.03 4.99
CA ASP A 336 31.18 13.90 6.26
C ASP A 336 29.81 13.21 6.06
N ILE A 337 29.10 13.46 4.96
CA ILE A 337 27.86 12.78 4.57
C ILE A 337 28.16 11.33 4.20
N LEU A 338 29.22 11.05 3.46
CA LEU A 338 29.68 9.68 3.17
C LEU A 338 30.05 8.95 4.46
N THR A 339 30.76 9.61 5.37
CA THR A 339 31.11 9.07 6.68
C THR A 339 29.87 8.82 7.53
N THR A 340 28.95 9.78 7.58
CA THR A 340 27.67 9.67 8.30
C THR A 340 26.79 8.59 7.68
N SER A 341 26.76 8.47 6.35
CA SER A 341 26.02 7.43 5.64
C SER A 341 26.56 6.04 5.98
N ASN A 342 27.89 5.88 6.01
CA ASN A 342 28.54 4.65 6.45
C ASN A 342 28.25 4.36 7.93
N LEU A 343 28.29 5.38 8.81
CA LEU A 343 27.90 5.24 10.22
C LEU A 343 26.42 4.87 10.37
N VAL A 344 25.51 5.41 9.54
CA VAL A 344 24.09 5.05 9.54
C VAL A 344 23.90 3.60 9.08
N VAL A 345 24.67 3.13 8.09
CA VAL A 345 24.68 1.72 7.68
C VAL A 345 25.18 0.82 8.82
N ASP A 346 26.24 1.21 9.52
CA ASP A 346 26.77 0.44 10.65
C ASP A 346 25.83 0.48 11.87
N VAL A 347 25.22 1.62 12.17
CA VAL A 347 24.18 1.74 13.20
C VAL A 347 22.98 0.87 12.82
N LYS A 348 22.58 0.82 11.56
CA LYS A 348 21.51 -0.07 11.09
C LYS A 348 21.86 -1.53 11.34
N LYS A 349 23.09 -1.96 11.01
CA LYS A 349 23.57 -3.32 11.34
C LYS A 349 23.60 -3.59 12.84
N GLN A 350 24.05 -2.64 13.65
CA GLN A 350 24.06 -2.76 15.11
C GLN A 350 22.64 -2.86 15.67
N VAL A 351 21.68 -2.09 15.14
CA VAL A 351 20.26 -2.15 15.53
C VAL A 351 19.65 -3.49 15.13
N GLU A 352 19.97 -4.02 13.95
CA GLU A 352 19.56 -5.36 13.52
C GLU A 352 20.09 -6.43 14.48
N ALA A 353 21.38 -6.39 14.83
CA ALA A 353 21.98 -7.29 15.81
C ALA A 353 21.37 -7.13 17.22
N LEU A 354 21.09 -5.90 17.66
CA LEU A 354 20.44 -5.64 18.94
C LEU A 354 19.01 -6.21 18.96
N ASN A 355 18.30 -6.14 17.83
CA ASN A 355 16.95 -6.67 17.71
C ASN A 355 16.92 -8.20 17.77
N GLU A 356 17.94 -8.87 17.21
CA GLU A 356 18.15 -10.31 17.41
C GLU A 356 18.41 -10.64 18.89
N ILE A 357 19.31 -9.90 19.55
CA ILE A 357 19.59 -10.08 21.00
C ILE A 357 18.33 -9.87 21.84
N VAL A 358 17.55 -8.83 21.57
CA VAL A 358 16.27 -8.56 22.26
C VAL A 358 15.29 -9.69 22.05
N THR A 359 15.22 -10.25 20.83
CA THR A 359 14.38 -11.42 20.53
C THR A 359 14.83 -12.64 21.33
N GLU A 360 16.13 -12.90 21.41
CA GLU A 360 16.70 -13.98 22.23
C GLU A 360 16.40 -13.77 23.72
N HIS A 361 16.60 -12.54 24.23
CA HIS A 361 16.33 -12.22 25.63
C HIS A 361 14.85 -12.36 25.96
N LYS A 362 13.96 -12.00 25.04
CA LYS A 362 12.51 -12.22 25.19
C LYS A 362 12.19 -13.72 25.31
N GLN A 363 12.84 -14.57 24.52
CA GLN A 363 12.69 -16.02 24.64
C GLN A 363 13.23 -16.55 25.97
N ARG A 364 14.41 -16.07 26.43
CA ARG A 364 14.98 -16.44 27.74
C ARG A 364 14.10 -15.99 28.90
N ILE A 365 13.52 -14.79 28.85
CA ILE A 365 12.56 -14.31 29.84
C ILE A 365 11.34 -15.23 29.89
N SER A 366 10.77 -15.59 28.73
CA SER A 366 9.65 -16.55 28.70
C SER A 366 10.01 -17.95 29.21
N ALA A 367 11.27 -18.37 29.07
CA ALA A 367 11.76 -19.62 29.68
C ALA A 367 11.87 -19.49 31.20
N ILE A 368 12.46 -18.41 31.70
CA ILE A 368 12.56 -18.10 33.14
C ILE A 368 11.17 -17.97 33.77
N GLU A 369 10.21 -17.34 33.11
CA GLU A 369 8.82 -17.26 33.59
C GLU A 369 8.17 -18.64 33.78
N LYS A 370 8.50 -19.61 32.90
CA LYS A 370 8.05 -21.01 33.07
C LYS A 370 8.74 -21.69 34.26
N GLU A 371 10.05 -21.48 34.43
CA GLU A 371 10.79 -22.02 35.58
C GLU A 371 10.28 -21.44 36.91
N ILE A 372 10.02 -20.14 36.98
CA ILE A 372 9.43 -19.49 38.16
C ILE A 372 8.06 -20.10 38.50
N LYS A 373 7.21 -20.35 37.50
CA LYS A 373 5.93 -21.06 37.74
C LYS A 373 6.13 -22.45 38.31
N SER A 374 7.10 -23.21 37.80
CA SER A 374 7.45 -24.53 38.33
C SER A 374 7.92 -24.44 39.80
N ILE A 375 8.80 -23.49 40.11
CA ILE A 375 9.31 -23.28 41.47
C ILE A 375 8.18 -22.86 42.42
N GLN A 376 7.24 -22.01 41.97
CA GLN A 376 6.08 -21.64 42.77
C GLN A 376 5.22 -22.86 43.12
N GLU A 377 5.06 -23.81 42.19
CA GLU A 377 4.35 -25.06 42.41
C GLU A 377 5.10 -25.99 43.39
N ASP A 378 6.43 -26.07 43.28
CA ASP A 378 7.28 -26.79 44.23
C ASP A 378 7.21 -26.21 45.65
N ILE A 379 7.22 -24.88 45.79
CA ILE A 379 7.06 -24.20 47.10
C ILE A 379 5.70 -24.49 47.70
N LYS A 380 4.62 -24.47 46.90
CA LYS A 380 3.27 -24.81 47.36
C LYS A 380 3.22 -26.26 47.86
N ASN A 381 3.80 -27.21 47.10
CA ASN A 381 3.90 -28.61 47.50
C ASN A 381 4.71 -28.81 48.79
N LEU A 382 5.79 -28.04 48.99
CA LEU A 382 6.57 -28.04 50.23
C LEU A 382 5.76 -27.49 51.42
N PHE A 383 5.01 -26.42 51.21
CA PHE A 383 4.17 -25.81 52.25
C PHE A 383 3.06 -26.78 52.72
N ASP A 384 2.39 -27.45 51.78
CA ASP A 384 1.36 -28.45 52.07
C ASP A 384 1.93 -29.67 52.84
N ARG A 385 3.20 -30.03 52.58
CA ARG A 385 3.92 -31.09 53.32
C ARG A 385 4.25 -30.69 54.76
N ILE A 386 4.59 -29.43 55.03
CA ILE A 386 4.99 -28.96 56.37
C ILE A 386 3.77 -28.75 57.27
N GLN A 387 2.64 -28.30 56.72
CA GLN A 387 1.40 -28.10 57.49
C GLN A 387 0.71 -29.40 57.91
N SER A 388 1.00 -30.52 57.24
CA SER A 388 0.33 -31.81 57.49
C SER A 388 1.03 -32.72 58.53
N MET A 389 2.16 -32.29 59.12
CA MET A 389 3.01 -33.15 59.94
C MET A 389 2.65 -33.13 61.45
N VAL A 390 2.20 -34.25 62.04
CA VAL A 390 1.82 -34.37 63.48
C VAL A 390 2.48 -35.60 64.10
N ILE A 391 3.07 -35.44 65.29
CA ILE A 391 3.73 -36.49 66.08
C ILE A 391 2.84 -36.83 67.28
N ILE A 392 2.31 -38.06 67.34
CA ILE A 392 1.40 -38.51 68.40
C ILE A 392 2.04 -39.71 69.11
N PRO A 393 2.49 -39.55 70.36
CA PRO A 393 2.96 -40.68 71.15
C PRO A 393 1.81 -41.64 71.49
N GLN A 394 2.03 -42.95 71.38
CA GLN A 394 1.03 -43.98 71.68
C GLN A 394 1.42 -44.68 72.99
N TYR A 395 0.71 -44.38 74.09
CA TYR A 395 0.99 -44.96 75.41
C TYR A 395 -0.27 -45.40 76.16
N THR A 396 -0.16 -46.50 76.88
CA THR A 396 -1.20 -46.99 77.80
C THR A 396 -0.99 -46.32 79.17
N GLY A 397 -1.77 -45.29 79.49
CA GLY A 397 -1.80 -44.69 80.84
C GLY A 397 -0.88 -43.49 81.11
N ASN A 398 -0.61 -42.62 80.14
CA ASN A 398 0.14 -41.35 80.26
C ASN A 398 1.64 -41.45 80.66
N TYR A 399 2.21 -42.65 80.70
CA TYR A 399 3.62 -42.85 81.05
C TYR A 399 4.40 -43.60 79.96
N VAL A 400 5.67 -43.22 79.79
CA VAL A 400 6.68 -43.94 79.00
C VAL A 400 7.40 -44.94 79.88
N LYS A 401 7.59 -46.15 79.35
CA LYS A 401 8.23 -47.26 80.07
C LYS A 401 9.76 -47.05 80.14
N LEU A 402 10.30 -47.13 81.35
CA LEU A 402 11.73 -47.14 81.63
C LEU A 402 12.10 -48.44 82.36
N GLU A 403 13.08 -49.18 81.83
CA GLU A 403 13.54 -50.45 82.39
C GLU A 403 15.05 -50.46 82.54
N THR A 404 15.57 -51.20 83.51
CA THR A 404 17.02 -51.47 83.61
C THR A 404 17.37 -52.75 82.85
N SER A 405 18.50 -52.73 82.15
CA SER A 405 18.92 -53.87 81.32
C SER A 405 19.68 -54.96 82.09
N ASN A 406 20.23 -54.67 83.29
CA ASN A 406 20.76 -55.63 84.27
C ASN A 406 21.18 -54.91 85.58
N GLU A 407 21.13 -55.58 86.73
CA GLU A 407 21.45 -54.98 88.04
C GLU A 407 22.92 -54.53 88.21
N SER A 408 23.84 -54.99 87.35
CA SER A 408 25.30 -54.79 87.50
C SER A 408 25.88 -53.63 86.66
N ASN A 409 25.26 -53.28 85.54
CA ASN A 409 25.62 -52.12 84.71
C ASN A 409 24.37 -51.24 84.62
N LYS A 410 24.33 -50.14 85.38
CA LYS A 410 23.18 -49.21 85.52
C LYS A 410 22.84 -48.50 84.20
N THR A 411 22.35 -49.24 83.21
CA THR A 411 21.88 -48.72 81.92
C THR A 411 20.37 -48.79 81.87
N TYR A 412 19.74 -47.63 81.75
CA TYR A 412 18.28 -47.48 81.69
C TYR A 412 17.83 -47.31 80.24
N ASN A 413 16.87 -48.14 79.83
CA ASN A 413 16.30 -48.14 78.48
C ASN A 413 14.90 -47.57 78.51
N LEU A 414 14.71 -46.50 77.74
CA LEU A 414 13.43 -45.86 77.49
C LEU A 414 12.88 -46.39 76.17
N THR A 415 11.64 -46.89 76.17
CA THR A 415 10.99 -47.38 74.95
C THR A 415 9.73 -46.57 74.65
N MET A 416 9.65 -46.03 73.43
CA MET A 416 8.58 -45.16 72.96
C MET A 416 7.96 -45.68 71.67
N GLU A 417 6.64 -45.80 71.60
CA GLU A 417 5.90 -46.02 70.35
C GLU A 417 5.25 -44.71 69.89
N VAL A 418 5.46 -44.34 68.62
CA VAL A 418 5.07 -43.02 68.10
C VAL A 418 4.38 -43.14 66.75
N ASP A 419 3.18 -42.57 66.63
CA ASP A 419 2.42 -42.40 65.39
C ASP A 419 2.81 -41.08 64.71
N ILE A 420 3.12 -41.10 63.41
CA ILE A 420 3.42 -39.87 62.65
C ILE A 420 2.56 -39.76 61.39
N ARG A 421 1.98 -38.57 61.22
CA ARG A 421 1.15 -38.24 60.04
C ARG A 421 1.85 -37.18 59.20
N PRO A 422 1.78 -37.27 57.85
CA PRO A 422 1.22 -38.36 57.07
C PRO A 422 2.09 -39.65 57.07
N PHE A 423 1.43 -40.81 56.91
CA PHE A 423 1.98 -42.17 57.06
C PHE A 423 3.27 -42.45 56.26
N SER A 424 3.40 -41.86 55.07
CA SER A 424 4.53 -42.10 54.16
C SER A 424 5.89 -41.66 54.70
N ILE A 425 5.90 -40.95 55.84
CA ILE A 425 7.09 -40.43 56.49
C ILE A 425 7.72 -41.43 57.47
N ALA A 426 6.92 -42.29 58.13
CA ALA A 426 7.42 -43.24 59.14
C ALA A 426 8.53 -44.17 58.59
N ALA A 427 8.35 -44.67 57.36
CA ALA A 427 9.34 -45.52 56.69
C ALA A 427 10.61 -44.77 56.27
N LYS A 428 10.56 -43.44 56.12
CA LYS A 428 11.72 -42.60 55.81
C LYS A 428 12.51 -42.26 57.07
N ILE A 429 11.83 -42.04 58.19
CA ILE A 429 12.46 -41.83 59.50
C ILE A 429 13.31 -43.03 59.91
N ALA A 430 12.79 -44.26 59.78
CA ALA A 430 13.55 -45.48 60.05
C ALA A 430 14.78 -45.69 59.14
N LYS A 431 14.88 -44.95 58.01
CA LYS A 431 16.03 -44.95 57.09
C LYS A 431 17.00 -43.78 57.32
N GLY A 432 16.85 -43.04 58.42
CA GLY A 432 17.75 -41.95 58.80
C GLY A 432 17.51 -40.63 58.06
N ALA A 433 16.31 -40.40 57.49
CA ALA A 433 16.01 -39.16 56.78
C ALA A 433 15.90 -37.91 57.68
N PHE A 434 15.86 -38.10 59.00
CA PHE A 434 15.74 -37.04 60.01
C PHE A 434 16.65 -37.34 61.20
N SER A 435 17.17 -36.30 61.85
CA SER A 435 17.82 -36.42 63.15
C SER A 435 16.75 -36.51 64.25
N ILE A 436 16.94 -37.41 65.21
CA ILE A 436 15.96 -37.68 66.26
C ILE A 436 16.67 -37.55 67.61
N SER A 437 16.04 -36.85 68.56
CA SER A 437 16.51 -36.79 69.93
C SER A 437 15.36 -36.92 70.94
N VAL A 438 15.69 -37.34 72.17
CA VAL A 438 14.74 -37.36 73.30
C VAL A 438 15.08 -36.18 74.20
N LYS A 439 14.11 -35.30 74.44
CA LYS A 439 14.25 -34.17 75.36
C LYS A 439 13.61 -34.51 76.70
N SER A 440 14.32 -34.22 77.79
CA SER A 440 13.86 -34.44 79.17
C SER A 440 13.51 -33.11 79.83
N VAL A 441 12.47 -33.05 80.67
CA VAL A 441 12.09 -31.85 81.46
C VAL A 441 11.54 -32.24 82.83
N GLU A 442 11.61 -31.32 83.79
CA GLU A 442 10.93 -31.49 85.09
C GLU A 442 9.39 -31.41 84.97
N PRO A 443 8.59 -32.28 85.60
CA PRO A 443 7.12 -32.25 85.54
C PRO A 443 6.52 -30.95 86.10
N THR A 444 7.27 -30.29 87.00
CA THR A 444 6.94 -28.99 87.59
C THR A 444 8.24 -28.22 87.78
N PRO A 445 8.38 -26.99 87.25
CA PRO A 445 9.62 -26.24 87.35
C PRO A 445 9.93 -25.88 88.81
N THR A 446 11.03 -26.41 89.35
CA THR A 446 11.54 -26.07 90.69
C THR A 446 12.76 -25.15 90.62
N ARG A 447 13.10 -24.46 91.72
CA ARG A 447 14.22 -23.50 91.78
C ARG A 447 15.59 -24.18 92.02
N GLU A 448 15.63 -25.49 92.21
CA GLU A 448 16.86 -26.28 92.33
C GLU A 448 17.26 -26.85 90.96
N VAL A 449 18.56 -26.90 90.66
CA VAL A 449 19.07 -27.46 89.40
C VAL A 449 19.14 -28.98 89.54
N SER A 450 18.11 -29.70 89.09
CA SER A 450 18.21 -31.16 88.91
C SER A 450 18.95 -31.45 87.61
N GLU A 451 20.00 -32.27 87.65
CA GLU A 451 20.52 -32.86 86.42
C GLU A 451 19.45 -33.80 85.84
N LEU A 452 19.08 -33.58 84.57
CA LEU A 452 18.09 -34.40 83.86
C LEU A 452 18.80 -35.44 83.00
N PRO A 453 18.25 -36.66 82.86
CA PRO A 453 18.87 -37.70 82.05
C PRO A 453 18.88 -37.30 80.58
N ALA A 454 20.06 -37.36 79.97
CA ALA A 454 20.24 -37.30 78.53
C ALA A 454 20.19 -38.72 77.96
N PHE A 455 19.31 -38.93 76.98
CA PHE A 455 19.15 -40.23 76.32
C PHE A 455 19.82 -40.22 74.94
N SER A 456 20.57 -41.28 74.65
CA SER A 456 21.10 -41.55 73.32
C SER A 456 20.17 -42.51 72.59
N ILE A 457 19.86 -42.23 71.32
CA ILE A 457 19.02 -43.13 70.51
C ILE A 457 19.80 -44.40 70.19
N GLU A 458 19.30 -45.55 70.66
CA GLU A 458 19.90 -46.86 70.39
C GLU A 458 19.35 -47.46 69.09
N SER A 459 18.04 -47.35 68.89
CA SER A 459 17.41 -47.89 67.68
C SER A 459 16.10 -47.17 67.35
N VAL A 460 15.81 -47.15 66.05
CA VAL A 460 14.55 -46.66 65.48
C VAL A 460 14.07 -47.73 64.50
N SER A 461 12.89 -48.29 64.75
CA SER A 461 12.34 -49.37 63.93
C SER A 461 10.90 -49.07 63.53
N SER A 462 10.57 -49.29 62.26
CA SER A 462 9.19 -49.15 61.77
C SER A 462 8.40 -50.42 62.04
N ASN A 463 7.19 -50.30 62.59
CA ASN A 463 6.28 -51.43 62.75
C ASN A 463 5.65 -51.74 61.37
N LYS A 464 5.92 -52.93 60.82
CA LYS A 464 5.48 -53.29 59.46
C LYS A 464 3.95 -53.24 59.37
N GLY A 465 3.42 -52.34 58.54
CA GLY A 465 1.99 -52.22 58.28
C GLY A 465 1.22 -51.29 59.23
N SER A 466 1.88 -50.60 60.17
CA SER A 466 1.28 -49.57 61.03
C SER A 466 1.85 -48.18 60.74
N SER A 467 1.16 -47.13 61.21
CA SER A 467 1.60 -45.74 61.14
C SER A 467 2.61 -45.39 62.24
N THR A 468 3.01 -46.39 63.03
CA THR A 468 3.85 -46.24 64.21
C THR A 468 5.28 -46.70 63.97
N PHE A 469 6.21 -46.07 64.69
CA PHE A 469 7.59 -46.53 64.82
C PHE A 469 7.98 -46.57 66.28
N THR A 470 8.86 -47.50 66.62
CA THR A 470 9.37 -47.70 67.97
C THR A 470 10.76 -47.14 68.07
N ILE A 471 10.99 -46.33 69.10
CA ILE A 471 12.31 -45.82 69.48
C ILE A 471 12.72 -46.46 70.79
N THR A 472 13.96 -46.94 70.83
CA THR A 472 14.64 -47.26 72.08
C THR A 472 15.79 -46.29 72.27
N ALA A 473 15.85 -45.66 73.44
CA ALA A 473 16.91 -44.75 73.81
C ALA A 473 17.47 -45.14 75.18
N SER A 474 18.78 -45.03 75.37
CA SER A 474 19.43 -45.43 76.62
C SER A 474 20.10 -44.26 77.33
N THR A 475 20.25 -44.38 78.64
CA THR A 475 21.11 -43.52 79.43
C THR A 475 21.85 -44.34 80.49
N THR A 476 23.09 -43.94 80.76
CA THR A 476 23.93 -44.50 81.83
C THR A 476 23.99 -43.59 83.06
N MET A 477 23.28 -42.45 83.02
CA MET A 477 23.15 -41.56 84.17
C MET A 477 22.31 -42.25 85.24
N GLU A 478 22.75 -42.18 86.50
CA GLU A 478 22.01 -42.75 87.61
C GLU A 478 20.73 -41.96 87.87
N ILE A 479 19.58 -42.65 87.86
CA ILE A 479 18.26 -42.02 88.02
C ILE A 479 17.77 -42.24 89.45
N GLY A 480 17.58 -41.15 90.20
CA GLY A 480 16.98 -41.19 91.54
C GLY A 480 15.55 -41.76 91.51
N ASN A 481 15.16 -42.54 92.53
CA ASN A 481 13.89 -43.29 92.65
C ASN A 481 13.74 -44.57 91.81
N ALA A 482 14.75 -44.99 91.02
CA ALA A 482 14.70 -46.24 90.25
C ALA A 482 14.81 -47.53 91.10
N SER A 483 14.64 -47.47 92.41
CA SER A 483 14.68 -48.61 93.34
C SER A 483 13.31 -49.01 93.90
N ILE A 484 12.24 -48.26 93.57
CA ILE A 484 10.88 -48.51 94.06
C ILE A 484 9.98 -48.87 92.89
N TYR A 485 9.44 -50.11 92.91
CA TYR A 485 8.49 -50.58 91.91
C TYR A 485 7.30 -49.63 91.83
N SER A 486 6.90 -49.31 90.62
CA SER A 486 5.69 -48.54 90.35
C SER A 486 5.70 -47.05 90.68
N THR A 487 6.86 -46.39 90.59
CA THR A 487 6.94 -44.94 90.82
C THR A 487 7.06 -44.15 89.51
N PRO A 488 6.24 -43.10 89.32
CA PRO A 488 6.51 -42.07 88.35
C PRO A 488 7.88 -41.44 88.62
N MET A 489 8.71 -41.33 87.59
CA MET A 489 9.97 -40.62 87.65
C MET A 489 9.71 -39.11 87.77
N ASN A 490 10.68 -38.40 88.33
CA ASN A 490 10.65 -36.95 88.51
C ASN A 490 11.01 -36.16 87.23
N PHE A 491 10.88 -36.77 86.05
CA PHE A 491 11.08 -36.14 84.76
C PHE A 491 10.06 -36.65 83.73
N GLN A 492 9.82 -35.82 82.73
CA GLN A 492 9.03 -36.11 81.55
C GLN A 492 9.92 -36.14 80.33
N VAL A 493 9.52 -36.89 79.29
CA VAL A 493 10.25 -37.00 78.03
C VAL A 493 9.36 -36.67 76.84
N ALA A 494 9.94 -36.05 75.82
CA ALA A 494 9.31 -35.86 74.51
C ALA A 494 10.27 -36.26 73.39
N LEU A 495 9.69 -36.65 72.26
CA LEU A 495 10.43 -36.88 71.04
C LEU A 495 10.62 -35.56 70.27
N ALA A 496 11.85 -35.28 69.86
CA ALA A 496 12.17 -34.18 68.95
C ALA A 496 12.61 -34.73 67.59
N LEU A 497 12.04 -34.16 66.53
CA LEU A 497 12.61 -34.26 65.18
C LEU A 497 13.44 -32.99 64.94
N ASP A 498 14.76 -33.17 64.89
CA ASP A 498 15.72 -32.09 64.73
C ASP A 498 15.95 -31.77 63.24
N ASP A 499 16.09 -30.48 62.93
CA ASP A 499 16.43 -30.01 61.58
C ASP A 499 17.90 -30.33 61.24
N VAL A 500 18.12 -31.07 60.14
CA VAL A 500 19.46 -31.54 59.71
C VAL A 500 20.23 -30.45 58.94
N SER A 501 19.68 -29.24 58.81
CA SER A 501 20.39 -28.11 58.20
C SER A 501 21.21 -27.33 59.23
N SER A 502 22.53 -27.57 59.20
CA SER A 502 23.62 -26.75 59.75
C SER A 502 23.23 -25.58 60.69
N GLY A 503 23.23 -25.85 61.99
CA GLY A 503 23.92 -25.00 62.97
C GLY A 503 23.19 -23.84 63.64
N THR A 504 21.97 -23.42 63.27
CA THR A 504 21.41 -22.19 63.91
C THR A 504 19.89 -21.99 63.97
N SER A 505 19.07 -23.03 63.76
CA SER A 505 17.59 -22.94 63.82
C SER A 505 17.02 -23.80 64.96
N LYS A 506 16.33 -23.19 65.95
CA LYS A 506 15.67 -23.88 67.08
C LYS A 506 14.19 -24.21 66.81
N ASN A 507 13.89 -24.75 65.63
CA ASN A 507 12.52 -25.14 65.27
C ASN A 507 12.32 -26.66 65.35
N ASP A 508 12.70 -27.26 66.48
CA ASP A 508 12.47 -28.68 66.75
C ASP A 508 10.96 -28.94 66.77
N ARG A 509 10.49 -29.93 66.00
CA ARG A 509 9.11 -30.43 66.12
C ARG A 509 9.07 -31.41 67.29
N LEU A 510 8.49 -30.96 68.40
CA LEU A 510 8.35 -31.72 69.65
C LEU A 510 7.01 -32.47 69.70
N SER A 511 7.02 -33.69 70.21
CA SER A 511 5.82 -34.32 70.76
C SER A 511 5.44 -33.69 72.10
N GLU A 512 4.26 -34.02 72.62
CA GLU A 512 3.92 -33.67 74.01
C GLU A 512 4.87 -34.36 75.00
N TYR A 513 5.13 -33.71 76.15
CA TYR A 513 5.95 -34.24 77.23
C TYR A 513 5.15 -35.21 78.09
N MET A 514 5.64 -36.44 78.21
CA MET A 514 4.96 -37.53 78.92
C MET A 514 5.75 -37.93 80.16
N GLY A 515 5.04 -38.31 81.23
CA GLY A 515 5.68 -38.86 82.43
C GLY A 515 6.45 -40.13 82.12
N VAL A 516 7.48 -40.45 82.92
CA VAL A 516 8.22 -41.71 82.80
C VAL A 516 7.90 -42.60 84.00
N TYR A 517 7.78 -43.91 83.79
CA TYR A 517 7.47 -44.87 84.84
C TYR A 517 8.46 -46.03 84.83
N TYR A 518 9.03 -46.33 85.99
CA TYR A 518 10.04 -47.37 86.14
C TYR A 518 9.44 -48.72 86.53
N VAL A 519 9.85 -49.76 85.81
CA VAL A 519 9.49 -51.16 86.08
C VAL A 519 10.74 -51.87 86.60
N ALA A 520 10.67 -52.42 87.83
CA ALA A 520 11.81 -53.12 88.42
C ALA A 520 11.90 -54.58 87.92
N PRO A 521 13.11 -55.18 87.89
CA PRO A 521 13.28 -56.57 87.47
C PRO A 521 12.63 -57.58 88.46
N GLY A 522 11.77 -58.51 87.99
CA GLY A 522 11.40 -59.72 88.74
C GLY A 522 9.97 -59.88 89.31
N SER A 523 8.96 -59.13 88.84
CA SER A 523 7.53 -59.29 89.24
C SER A 523 6.89 -60.64 88.83
N ILE A 524 5.91 -61.17 89.59
CA ILE A 524 5.27 -62.51 89.41
C ILE A 524 3.73 -62.41 89.28
N ASP A 525 3.14 -63.20 88.38
CA ASP A 525 1.68 -63.35 88.12
C ASP A 525 0.94 -62.06 87.69
N GLU A 526 1.61 -61.17 86.95
CA GLU A 526 1.09 -59.87 86.51
C GLU A 526 -0.20 -59.94 85.65
N ASP A 527 -0.52 -61.10 85.08
CA ASP A 527 -1.68 -61.29 84.21
C ASP A 527 -2.87 -62.01 84.85
N VAL A 528 -2.81 -62.36 86.15
CA VAL A 528 -3.88 -63.12 86.83
C VAL A 528 -4.91 -62.19 87.46
N LEU A 529 -6.19 -62.35 87.11
CA LEU A 529 -7.30 -61.57 87.67
C LEU A 529 -7.83 -62.17 89.00
N TYR A 530 -7.77 -61.39 90.08
CA TYR A 530 -8.33 -61.78 91.38
C TYR A 530 -9.79 -61.34 91.52
N LYS A 531 -10.59 -62.11 92.26
CA LYS A 531 -11.95 -61.75 92.66
C LYS A 531 -11.95 -61.15 94.06
N PHE A 532 -12.77 -60.11 94.27
CA PHE A 532 -12.80 -59.34 95.50
C PHE A 532 -14.14 -59.53 96.22
N TYR A 533 -14.11 -59.67 97.55
CA TYR A 533 -15.26 -60.03 98.38
C TYR A 533 -15.38 -59.12 99.61
N GLU A 534 -16.61 -58.70 99.93
CA GLU A 534 -16.97 -57.97 101.15
C GLU A 534 -17.43 -58.94 102.24
N ASN A 535 -16.79 -58.88 103.41
CA ASN A 535 -16.95 -59.87 104.49
C ASN A 535 -17.84 -59.36 105.64
N GLY A 536 -19.16 -59.41 105.46
CA GLY A 536 -20.18 -59.14 106.50
C GLY A 536 -20.62 -60.40 107.26
N GLU A 537 -21.92 -60.55 107.56
CA GLU A 537 -22.47 -61.81 108.12
C GLU A 537 -22.33 -63.01 107.16
N MET A 538 -22.37 -62.74 105.85
CA MET A 538 -21.99 -63.65 104.77
C MET A 538 -21.03 -62.97 103.79
N LYS A 539 -20.19 -63.77 103.11
CA LYS A 539 -19.18 -63.28 102.14
C LYS A 539 -19.82 -63.02 100.77
N GLU A 540 -19.83 -61.77 100.33
CA GLU A 540 -20.43 -61.35 99.05
C GLU A 540 -19.37 -60.85 98.06
N GLU A 541 -19.47 -61.26 96.78
CA GLU A 541 -18.52 -60.83 95.74
C GLU A 541 -18.84 -59.41 95.27
N LEU A 542 -17.81 -58.56 95.20
CA LEU A 542 -17.93 -57.21 94.65
C LEU A 542 -18.19 -57.28 93.14
N LYS A 543 -19.38 -56.86 92.74
CA LYS A 543 -19.78 -56.81 91.33
C LYS A 543 -19.13 -55.60 90.64
N ASN A 544 -18.86 -55.74 89.34
CA ASN A 544 -18.37 -54.68 88.44
C ASN A 544 -16.95 -54.17 88.73
N VAL A 545 -16.07 -55.04 89.22
CA VAL A 545 -14.62 -54.79 89.27
C VAL A 545 -14.01 -55.00 87.88
N THR A 546 -13.20 -54.06 87.38
CA THR A 546 -12.67 -54.06 86.00
C THR A 546 -11.15 -53.85 85.94
N GLU A 547 -10.48 -54.32 84.88
CA GLU A 547 -9.03 -54.14 84.67
C GLU A 547 -8.66 -52.74 84.12
N SER A 548 -9.65 -52.01 83.61
CA SER A 548 -9.46 -50.69 83.03
C SER A 548 -10.52 -49.71 83.53
N ILE A 549 -10.16 -48.43 83.63
CA ILE A 549 -11.06 -47.36 84.01
C ILE A 549 -11.86 -46.92 82.79
N SER A 550 -13.19 -47.01 82.86
CA SER A 550 -14.10 -46.46 81.86
C SER A 550 -14.93 -45.32 82.45
N PRO A 551 -14.61 -44.05 82.13
CA PRO A 551 -15.33 -42.90 82.65
C PRO A 551 -16.83 -42.90 82.30
N SER A 552 -17.17 -43.54 81.17
CA SER A 552 -18.53 -43.69 80.63
C SER A 552 -19.34 -44.85 81.25
N ILE A 553 -18.84 -45.50 82.31
CA ILE A 553 -19.58 -46.53 83.05
C ILE A 553 -20.94 -45.99 83.54
N LEU A 554 -22.02 -46.76 83.40
CA LEU A 554 -23.35 -46.36 83.87
C LEU A 554 -23.40 -46.36 85.41
N GLU A 555 -24.11 -45.40 86.01
CA GLU A 555 -24.20 -45.29 87.49
C GLU A 555 -24.80 -46.55 88.13
N SER A 556 -25.71 -47.25 87.45
CA SER A 556 -26.28 -48.53 87.92
C SER A 556 -25.24 -49.65 88.09
N ASN A 557 -24.07 -49.50 87.47
CA ASN A 557 -22.97 -50.46 87.56
C ASN A 557 -21.86 -50.00 88.51
N CYS A 558 -22.03 -48.86 89.17
CA CYS A 558 -21.11 -48.38 90.19
C CYS A 558 -21.61 -48.73 91.60
N TYR A 559 -20.68 -48.80 92.53
CA TYR A 559 -20.95 -48.97 93.94
C TYR A 559 -21.44 -47.64 94.53
N LEU A 560 -22.72 -47.57 94.91
CA LEU A 560 -23.36 -46.33 95.32
C LEU A 560 -23.13 -46.06 96.81
N ARG A 561 -22.65 -44.85 97.14
CA ARG A 561 -22.40 -44.45 98.54
C ARG A 561 -22.97 -43.07 98.85
N THR A 562 -23.85 -43.01 99.84
CA THR A 562 -24.50 -41.80 100.35
C THR A 562 -23.66 -41.15 101.46
N PHE A 563 -22.54 -40.54 101.07
CA PHE A 563 -21.60 -39.91 102.00
C PHE A 563 -21.81 -38.41 102.18
N LEU A 564 -22.42 -37.76 101.18
CA LEU A 564 -22.40 -36.31 101.07
C LEU A 564 -23.51 -35.68 101.91
N ASP A 565 -23.17 -34.60 102.64
CA ASP A 565 -24.14 -33.72 103.29
C ASP A 565 -24.16 -32.40 102.48
N ASN A 566 -25.29 -32.07 101.84
CA ASN A 566 -25.44 -30.92 100.93
C ASN A 566 -24.38 -30.84 99.80
N GLY A 567 -24.02 -31.97 99.20
CA GLY A 567 -23.16 -32.05 98.02
C GLY A 567 -21.66 -32.03 98.29
N ASN A 568 -21.23 -32.16 99.55
CA ASN A 568 -19.81 -32.12 99.97
C ASN A 568 -19.51 -33.11 101.12
N PHE A 569 -18.23 -33.43 101.35
CA PHE A 569 -17.77 -34.29 102.46
C PHE A 569 -17.73 -33.58 103.83
N MET A 570 -17.81 -32.24 103.87
CA MET A 570 -17.79 -31.42 105.10
C MET A 570 -16.60 -31.75 106.03
N GLY A 571 -15.43 -32.04 105.45
CA GLY A 571 -14.21 -32.36 106.20
C GLY A 571 -14.20 -33.73 106.89
N LYS A 572 -15.18 -34.60 106.61
CA LYS A 572 -15.22 -35.97 107.13
C LYS A 572 -14.64 -36.97 106.14
N SER A 573 -14.17 -38.10 106.66
CA SER A 573 -13.73 -39.26 105.88
C SER A 573 -14.68 -40.43 106.11
N TYR A 574 -14.96 -41.22 105.07
CA TYR A 574 -15.90 -42.33 105.14
C TYR A 574 -15.26 -43.63 104.63
N PRO A 575 -15.50 -44.78 105.28
CA PRO A 575 -15.11 -46.06 104.70
C PRO A 575 -15.92 -46.29 103.41
N ILE A 576 -15.26 -46.73 102.35
CA ILE A 576 -15.87 -46.98 101.04
C ILE A 576 -16.74 -48.22 101.06
N PHE A 577 -16.43 -49.19 101.92
CA PHE A 577 -17.14 -50.45 102.12
C PHE A 577 -17.61 -50.55 103.56
N ASP A 578 -18.71 -51.26 103.82
CA ASP A 578 -19.27 -51.38 105.17
C ASP A 578 -18.56 -52.47 105.98
N SER A 579 -17.90 -53.41 105.28
CA SER A 579 -17.10 -54.48 105.88
C SER A 579 -15.72 -54.64 105.22
N LYS A 580 -14.82 -55.42 105.85
CA LYS A 580 -13.47 -55.66 105.33
C LYS A 580 -13.52 -56.39 103.99
N ILE A 581 -12.72 -55.95 103.02
CA ILE A 581 -12.59 -56.60 101.72
C ILE A 581 -11.40 -57.55 101.71
N THR A 582 -11.58 -58.70 101.08
CA THR A 582 -10.54 -59.71 100.81
C THR A 582 -10.52 -60.12 99.35
N ALA A 583 -9.41 -60.67 98.87
CA ALA A 583 -9.26 -61.15 97.51
C ALA A 583 -8.87 -62.64 97.45
N ASN A 584 -9.41 -63.36 96.48
CA ASN A 584 -9.10 -64.77 96.24
C ASN A 584 -9.10 -65.06 94.72
N ARG A 585 -8.38 -66.10 94.31
CA ARG A 585 -8.24 -66.58 92.92
C ARG A 585 -9.52 -67.25 92.36
N GLY A 586 -10.56 -67.47 93.16
CA GLY A 586 -11.93 -67.49 92.64
C GLY A 586 -12.89 -68.61 93.06
N GLU A 587 -12.70 -69.30 94.18
CA GLU A 587 -13.73 -70.20 94.73
C GLU A 587 -14.63 -69.48 95.75
N LYS A 588 -15.95 -69.59 95.58
CA LYS A 588 -16.93 -68.90 96.42
C LYS A 588 -17.08 -69.62 97.76
N GLN A 589 -16.48 -69.08 98.82
CA GLN A 589 -16.66 -69.59 100.19
C GLN A 589 -17.76 -68.81 100.93
N VAL A 590 -18.52 -69.49 101.80
CA VAL A 590 -19.68 -68.92 102.51
C VAL A 590 -19.25 -68.02 103.69
N ARG A 591 -18.03 -68.17 104.20
CA ARG A 591 -17.44 -67.40 105.33
C ARG A 591 -15.96 -67.09 105.05
N ALA A 592 -15.40 -66.04 105.68
CA ALA A 592 -14.00 -65.62 105.49
C ALA A 592 -12.99 -66.63 106.09
N ASN A 593 -11.88 -66.89 105.39
CA ASN A 593 -10.81 -67.82 105.82
C ASN A 593 -9.44 -67.13 105.73
N GLU A 594 -8.78 -66.93 106.88
CA GLU A 594 -7.54 -66.13 106.98
C GLU A 594 -6.30 -66.75 106.30
N GLU A 595 -6.29 -68.05 105.96
CA GLU A 595 -5.13 -68.69 105.32
C GLU A 595 -5.09 -68.51 103.79
N GLU A 596 -6.26 -68.49 103.14
CA GLU A 596 -6.42 -68.43 101.67
C GLU A 596 -6.81 -67.05 101.15
N ASP A 597 -7.41 -66.20 101.98
CA ASP A 597 -7.83 -64.86 101.59
C ASP A 597 -6.68 -63.85 101.68
N PHE A 598 -6.43 -63.15 100.57
CA PHE A 598 -5.46 -62.06 100.51
C PHE A 598 -6.08 -60.77 101.05
N GLU A 599 -5.27 -59.97 101.74
CA GLU A 599 -5.65 -58.61 102.09
C GLU A 599 -5.76 -57.77 100.82
N VAL A 600 -6.58 -56.72 100.86
CA VAL A 600 -6.72 -55.80 99.73
C VAL A 600 -6.13 -54.46 100.09
N GLU A 601 -5.24 -53.96 99.25
CA GLU A 601 -4.78 -52.59 99.30
C GLU A 601 -5.61 -51.74 98.34
N PHE A 602 -6.11 -50.62 98.88
CA PHE A 602 -6.87 -49.64 98.12
C PHE A 602 -6.01 -48.46 97.71
N SER A 603 -6.32 -47.90 96.53
CA SER A 603 -5.71 -46.67 96.07
C SER A 603 -6.71 -45.84 95.26
N LEU A 604 -6.49 -44.53 95.19
CA LEU A 604 -7.26 -43.68 94.30
C LEU A 604 -6.67 -43.77 92.90
N ALA A 605 -7.50 -44.10 91.91
CA ALA A 605 -7.05 -44.23 90.53
C ALA A 605 -7.49 -43.04 89.66
N SER A 606 -8.76 -42.65 89.74
CA SER A 606 -9.29 -41.51 88.98
C SER A 606 -10.61 -41.01 89.55
N ALA A 607 -11.06 -39.85 89.08
CA ALA A 607 -12.41 -39.34 89.34
C ALA A 607 -13.01 -38.81 88.03
N ALA A 608 -14.31 -39.00 87.86
CA ALA A 608 -15.05 -38.56 86.69
C ALA A 608 -16.39 -37.93 87.05
N TYR A 609 -16.82 -37.00 86.21
CA TYR A 609 -18.16 -36.43 86.24
C TYR A 609 -18.69 -36.38 84.81
N SER A 610 -19.99 -36.68 84.62
CA SER A 610 -20.63 -36.71 83.29
C SER A 610 -19.81 -37.44 82.20
N SER A 611 -19.22 -38.59 82.56
CA SER A 611 -18.43 -39.44 81.67
C SER A 611 -17.07 -38.90 81.22
N GLN A 612 -16.56 -37.81 81.80
CA GLN A 612 -15.20 -37.32 81.61
C GLN A 612 -14.35 -37.54 82.86
N ALA A 613 -13.23 -38.25 82.72
CA ALA A 613 -12.23 -38.36 83.78
C ALA A 613 -11.40 -37.08 83.88
N SER A 614 -11.15 -36.63 85.10
CA SER A 614 -10.33 -35.45 85.39
C SER A 614 -9.32 -35.77 86.48
N LEU A 615 -8.03 -35.65 86.13
CA LEU A 615 -6.94 -35.81 87.08
C LEU A 615 -6.97 -34.72 88.16
N GLY A 616 -7.36 -33.50 87.77
CA GLY A 616 -7.54 -32.38 88.70
C GLY A 616 -8.63 -32.66 89.73
N LEU A 617 -9.76 -33.26 89.29
CA LEU A 617 -10.83 -33.68 90.18
C LEU A 617 -10.40 -34.87 91.07
N ALA A 618 -9.65 -35.83 90.54
CA ALA A 618 -9.14 -36.95 91.32
C ALA A 618 -8.26 -36.46 92.48
N ASN A 619 -7.40 -35.48 92.23
CA ASN A 619 -6.51 -34.89 93.23
C ASN A 619 -7.21 -34.14 94.37
N CYS A 620 -8.53 -33.93 94.28
CA CYS A 620 -9.33 -33.42 95.38
C CYS A 620 -9.65 -34.48 96.45
N PHE A 621 -9.41 -35.76 96.15
CA PHE A 621 -9.72 -36.88 97.02
C PHE A 621 -8.47 -37.67 97.40
N THR A 622 -8.60 -38.44 98.47
CA THR A 622 -7.66 -39.49 98.82
C THR A 622 -8.44 -40.75 99.15
N VAL A 623 -7.86 -41.89 98.81
CA VAL A 623 -8.30 -43.20 99.30
C VAL A 623 -7.13 -43.81 100.05
N SER A 624 -7.34 -44.07 101.34
CA SER A 624 -6.33 -44.73 102.16
C SER A 624 -6.18 -46.20 101.77
N ARG A 625 -5.06 -46.81 102.15
CA ARG A 625 -4.78 -48.23 101.91
C ARG A 625 -5.84 -49.18 102.49
N ASN A 626 -6.63 -48.72 103.46
CA ASN A 626 -7.70 -49.48 104.11
C ASN A 626 -9.08 -49.17 103.53
N GLY A 627 -9.16 -48.44 102.40
CA GLY A 627 -10.41 -48.17 101.71
C GLY A 627 -11.25 -47.07 102.35
N VAL A 628 -10.61 -46.07 102.98
CA VAL A 628 -11.30 -44.88 103.50
C VAL A 628 -11.12 -43.72 102.54
N ILE A 629 -12.23 -43.13 102.09
CA ILE A 629 -12.23 -41.96 101.20
C ILE A 629 -12.38 -40.66 101.98
N ALA A 630 -11.60 -39.65 101.59
CA ALA A 630 -11.71 -38.30 102.12
C ALA A 630 -11.49 -37.27 101.02
N GLN A 631 -12.16 -36.12 101.13
CA GLN A 631 -11.84 -34.96 100.31
C GLN A 631 -10.75 -34.13 100.99
N ILE A 632 -9.66 -33.87 100.27
CA ILE A 632 -8.49 -33.15 100.76
C ILE A 632 -8.33 -31.75 100.14
N LYS A 633 -8.99 -31.47 99.01
CA LYS A 633 -8.97 -30.16 98.36
C LYS A 633 -10.34 -29.79 97.83
N ASP A 634 -10.56 -28.50 97.61
CA ASP A 634 -11.79 -28.01 97.00
C ASP A 634 -11.92 -28.51 95.56
N ALA A 635 -13.10 -29.06 95.23
CA ALA A 635 -13.42 -29.63 93.92
C ALA A 635 -14.28 -28.68 93.05
N SER A 636 -14.63 -27.50 93.58
CA SER A 636 -15.52 -26.52 92.93
C SER A 636 -15.03 -26.04 91.56
N ALA A 637 -13.72 -26.08 91.29
CA ALA A 637 -13.14 -25.76 89.99
C ALA A 637 -13.48 -26.77 88.89
N TYR A 638 -13.91 -27.98 89.27
CA TYR A 638 -14.16 -29.09 88.34
C TYR A 638 -15.63 -29.47 88.27
N VAL A 639 -16.35 -29.44 89.39
CA VAL A 639 -17.76 -29.82 89.46
C VAL A 639 -18.53 -28.88 90.39
N LYS A 640 -19.78 -28.59 90.05
CA LYS A 640 -20.66 -27.73 90.88
C LYS A 640 -21.16 -28.42 92.14
N SER A 641 -21.24 -29.75 92.12
CA SER A 641 -21.64 -30.60 93.25
C SER A 641 -20.90 -31.93 93.14
N LEU A 642 -20.54 -32.54 94.27
CA LEU A 642 -19.97 -33.88 94.28
C LEU A 642 -21.00 -34.98 94.06
N ASP A 643 -22.29 -34.64 94.08
CA ASP A 643 -23.38 -35.58 93.81
C ASP A 643 -23.32 -36.07 92.35
N GLY A 644 -23.19 -37.39 92.18
CA GLY A 644 -22.98 -38.04 90.89
C GLY A 644 -21.52 -38.16 90.44
N VAL A 645 -20.56 -37.67 91.23
CA VAL A 645 -19.13 -37.89 90.94
C VAL A 645 -18.79 -39.37 91.11
N LYS A 646 -18.11 -39.93 90.10
CA LYS A 646 -17.61 -41.30 90.06
C LYS A 646 -16.15 -41.31 90.49
N ILE A 647 -15.85 -42.00 91.58
CA ILE A 647 -14.49 -42.21 92.07
C ILE A 647 -14.07 -43.63 91.68
N PHE A 648 -13.01 -43.75 90.88
CA PHE A 648 -12.42 -45.03 90.53
C PHE A 648 -11.36 -45.39 91.56
N VAL A 649 -11.62 -46.48 92.28
CA VAL A 649 -10.79 -46.97 93.38
C VAL A 649 -10.07 -48.22 92.88
N GLY A 650 -8.75 -48.21 92.98
CA GLY A 650 -7.91 -49.36 92.69
C GLY A 650 -7.96 -50.38 93.83
N LEU A 651 -8.06 -51.67 93.50
CA LEU A 651 -7.99 -52.80 94.40
C LEU A 651 -6.83 -53.71 93.98
N GLN A 652 -5.97 -54.04 94.94
CA GLN A 652 -4.86 -54.96 94.72
C GLN A 652 -4.82 -56.01 95.83
N ALA A 653 -4.76 -57.29 95.46
CA ALA A 653 -4.49 -58.36 96.41
C ALA A 653 -3.05 -58.27 96.93
N LYS A 654 -2.87 -58.41 98.24
CA LYS A 654 -1.57 -58.42 98.91
C LYS A 654 -1.52 -59.42 100.06
N LYS A 655 -0.31 -59.87 100.38
CA LYS A 655 0.02 -60.62 101.60
C LYS A 655 1.29 -60.02 102.19
N GLY A 656 1.18 -59.35 103.34
CA GLY A 656 2.27 -58.51 103.87
C GLY A 656 2.59 -57.33 102.95
N SER A 657 3.83 -57.23 102.49
CA SER A 657 4.31 -56.21 101.54
C SER A 657 4.27 -56.64 100.06
N VAL A 658 3.96 -57.91 99.77
CA VAL A 658 3.99 -58.46 98.40
C VAL A 658 2.60 -58.33 97.76
N LYS A 659 2.57 -57.82 96.52
CA LYS A 659 1.36 -57.61 95.71
C LYS A 659 1.20 -58.72 94.67
N TYR A 660 -0.04 -59.16 94.43
CA TYR A 660 -0.37 -60.29 93.57
C TYR A 660 -1.46 -59.94 92.55
N GLY A 661 -1.30 -60.40 91.31
CA GLY A 661 -2.31 -60.29 90.24
C GLY A 661 -2.46 -58.90 89.63
N LYS A 662 -3.41 -58.78 88.70
CA LYS A 662 -3.74 -57.51 88.04
C LYS A 662 -4.28 -56.47 89.00
N HIS A 663 -3.95 -55.20 88.74
CA HIS A 663 -4.56 -54.07 89.43
C HIS A 663 -5.96 -53.84 88.87
N CYS A 664 -6.97 -53.93 89.74
CA CYS A 664 -8.36 -53.82 89.33
C CYS A 664 -8.98 -52.53 89.86
N TYR A 665 -10.09 -52.11 89.27
CA TYR A 665 -10.76 -50.86 89.62
C TYR A 665 -12.24 -51.12 89.89
N ILE A 666 -12.79 -50.41 90.86
CA ILE A 666 -14.23 -50.31 91.08
C ILE A 666 -14.65 -48.85 91.01
N CYS A 667 -15.79 -48.61 90.35
CA CYS A 667 -16.41 -47.30 90.33
C CYS A 667 -17.27 -47.11 91.57
N VAL A 668 -17.03 -46.06 92.34
CA VAL A 668 -17.84 -45.63 93.48
C VAL A 668 -18.55 -44.33 93.11
N VAL A 669 -19.88 -44.31 93.12
CA VAL A 669 -20.65 -43.08 92.87
C VAL A 669 -21.02 -42.43 94.19
N LEU A 670 -20.66 -41.16 94.32
CA LEU A 670 -20.99 -40.35 95.49
C LEU A 670 -22.41 -39.77 95.36
N LYS A 671 -23.21 -39.92 96.40
CA LYS A 671 -24.57 -39.37 96.51
C LYS A 671 -24.77 -38.61 97.83
N ASN A 672 -25.76 -37.73 97.84
CA ASN A 672 -26.25 -37.08 99.06
C ASN A 672 -26.98 -38.07 99.97
N LYS A 673 -26.93 -37.81 101.29
CA LYS A 673 -27.85 -38.43 102.23
C LYS A 673 -29.22 -37.78 102.05
N ASP A 674 -30.26 -38.62 101.95
CA ASP A 674 -31.65 -38.16 101.95
C ASP A 674 -32.05 -37.55 103.30
#